data_AF-A0A397F489-F1
#
_entry.id   AF-A0A397F489-F1
#
_cell.length_a   1.000
_cell.length_b   1.000
_cell.length_c   1.000
_cell.angle_alpha   90.00
_cell.angle_beta   90.00
_cell.angle_gamma   90.00
#
_symmetry.space_group_name_H-M   'P 1'
#
loop_
_entity.id
_entity.type
_entity.pdbx_description
1 polymer ?
#
loop_
_entity_poly.entity_id
_entity_poly.type
_entity_poly.pdbx_seq_one_letter_code
_entity_poly.pdbx_strand_id
1 'polypeptide(L)'
;MANGDKLCDEVRKEMAYAYEQSELLLHKMRNKYVGNVAVELITLHGFQNGLHVQSFRTTRMTDELQERLRVIHVEMQELAKNSQPTSEKTYTVLDFIHKPKAEASTDDKPTAGESHKRHSSHPKEEADDPRDVAAIAFASSHMQDYKLKTSATKQMALLEEKMYEVAMGFNAKLLELRDLKLRLIEQIQDDNTTIKALDIDLAALYGTVTTALALPAEFHLGNSSNKATSAATTPKPPVHPVLGQSCVRLGSTYELSPLETEEVRIQCIQLQRQRQALDSKIVHAVQTFDEAIYRLRREKLKLDIALKKGEIKLMTRLGELVLLEQFESKENLLVSKLEKCKTDKAQVVRELTDCSDQLVSKRKDMDECQRTESAVQSEFVALELTATEQDIQAFQTEKQMRFNELDVIVALSKHQLRCLQPKDADAAASGTDPSALYLPETVENALVFNHSVVDRLASRILSLQDENKSLRQVFKDLHKQQSQLLRDKTRQNELIGQVNEKCNQLQLLKFGRLIDIDLLDKACDTGNLNELKTKVRTKEMHGEKQLTEAKGEQQRLKMEILAATQENTRLLTEIALLSERQFDLEKELNQADVNNTLVDDGAQLEKEMSERKKLVQLVKLQSREIDALKQEVLMLRGKRGRVHSSTH
;
A
#
# COMPACT_ATOMS: atom_id res chain seq x y z
N MET A 1 75.49 32.83 -36.45
CA MET A 1 74.78 31.56 -36.65
C MET A 1 74.04 31.15 -35.37
N ALA A 2 74.70 31.09 -34.21
CA ALA A 2 74.09 30.67 -32.93
C ALA A 2 72.83 31.43 -32.45
N ASN A 3 72.65 32.72 -32.78
CA ASN A 3 71.41 33.43 -32.44
C ASN A 3 70.24 33.07 -33.38
N GLY A 4 70.53 32.75 -34.65
CA GLY A 4 69.52 32.28 -35.58
C GLY A 4 69.00 30.90 -35.20
N ASP A 5 69.92 30.01 -34.80
CA ASP A 5 69.57 28.65 -34.34
C ASP A 5 68.69 28.69 -33.07
N LYS A 6 68.99 29.58 -32.12
CA LYS A 6 68.17 29.80 -30.92
C LYS A 6 66.76 30.29 -31.25
N LEU A 7 66.62 31.26 -32.17
CA LEU A 7 65.30 31.71 -32.62
C LEU A 7 64.53 30.58 -33.34
N CYS A 8 65.21 29.79 -34.19
CA CYS A 8 64.58 28.65 -34.83
C CYS A 8 64.13 27.57 -33.82
N ASP A 9 64.84 27.40 -32.72
CA ASP A 9 64.48 26.47 -31.64
C ASP A 9 63.33 27.00 -30.78
N GLU A 10 63.26 28.31 -30.52
CA GLU A 10 62.12 28.95 -29.86
C GLU A 10 60.85 28.84 -30.73
N VAL A 11 60.92 29.17 -32.01
CA VAL A 11 59.81 29.00 -32.95
C VAL A 11 59.37 27.54 -33.05
N ARG A 12 60.31 26.58 -33.03
CA ARG A 12 59.97 25.14 -32.98
C ARG A 12 59.22 24.76 -31.71
N LYS A 13 59.59 25.30 -30.55
CA LYS A 13 58.87 25.07 -29.27
C LYS A 13 57.49 25.71 -29.28
N GLU A 14 57.35 26.93 -29.80
CA GLU A 14 56.06 27.60 -29.93
C GLU A 14 55.13 26.86 -30.88
N MET A 15 55.64 26.41 -32.03
CA MET A 15 54.88 25.58 -32.98
C MET A 15 54.49 24.23 -32.36
N ALA A 16 55.37 23.60 -31.59
CA ALA A 16 55.06 22.36 -30.87
C ALA A 16 53.97 22.57 -29.82
N TYR A 17 54.05 23.65 -29.02
CA TYR A 17 53.03 23.98 -28.04
C TYR A 17 51.68 24.30 -28.69
N ALA A 18 51.67 25.09 -29.76
CA ALA A 18 50.45 25.41 -30.52
C ALA A 18 49.84 24.14 -31.14
N TYR A 19 50.68 23.23 -31.65
CA TYR A 19 50.25 21.93 -32.15
C TYR A 19 49.60 21.09 -31.04
N GLU A 20 50.26 20.91 -29.90
CA GLU A 20 49.72 20.17 -28.74
C GLU A 20 48.41 20.77 -28.24
N GLN A 21 48.33 22.10 -28.15
CA GLN A 21 47.10 22.80 -27.76
C GLN A 21 45.96 22.51 -28.75
N SER A 22 46.24 22.55 -30.05
CA SER A 22 45.27 22.27 -31.10
C SER A 22 44.81 20.80 -31.10
N GLU A 23 45.74 19.86 -30.88
CA GLU A 23 45.46 18.43 -30.74
C GLU A 23 44.58 18.15 -29.52
N LEU A 24 44.90 18.76 -28.37
CA LEU A 24 44.14 18.58 -27.14
C LEU A 24 42.73 19.19 -27.25
N LEU A 25 42.60 20.34 -27.94
CA LEU A 25 41.30 20.93 -28.26
C LEU A 25 40.49 20.02 -29.20
N LEU A 26 41.11 19.51 -30.27
CA LEU A 26 40.48 18.57 -31.19
C LEU A 26 40.06 17.29 -30.48
N HIS A 27 40.87 16.77 -29.56
CA HIS A 27 40.56 15.61 -28.75
C HIS A 27 39.36 15.87 -27.83
N LYS A 28 39.31 17.02 -27.15
CA LYS A 28 38.16 17.44 -26.33
C LYS A 28 36.89 17.59 -27.17
N MET A 29 37.00 18.19 -28.35
CA MET A 29 35.87 18.34 -29.29
C MET A 29 35.39 16.98 -29.80
N ARG A 30 36.32 16.10 -30.19
CA ARG A 30 36.01 14.74 -30.63
C ARG A 30 35.31 13.94 -29.53
N ASN A 31 35.81 13.98 -28.31
CA ASN A 31 35.18 13.26 -27.19
C ASN A 31 33.78 13.81 -26.88
N LYS A 32 33.60 15.14 -26.90
CA LYS A 32 32.30 15.76 -26.59
C LYS A 32 31.23 15.50 -27.65
N TYR A 33 31.58 15.56 -28.93
CA TYR A 33 30.60 15.53 -30.03
C TYR A 33 30.52 14.19 -30.77
N VAL A 34 31.61 13.43 -30.81
CA VAL A 34 31.74 12.18 -31.59
C VAL A 34 31.92 10.96 -30.69
N GLY A 35 32.51 11.13 -29.49
CA GLY A 35 32.82 10.02 -28.59
C GLY A 35 31.62 9.13 -28.24
N ASN A 36 30.44 9.74 -28.07
CA ASN A 36 29.22 9.02 -27.73
C ASN A 36 28.44 8.50 -28.94
N VAL A 37 28.90 8.74 -30.18
CA VAL A 37 28.22 8.26 -31.39
C VAL A 37 28.79 6.89 -31.76
N ALA A 38 27.91 5.88 -31.90
CA ALA A 38 28.28 4.56 -32.37
C ALA A 38 28.28 4.49 -33.90
N VAL A 39 27.23 5.05 -34.53
CA VAL A 39 27.09 5.12 -35.99
C VAL A 39 26.59 6.51 -36.38
N GLU A 40 27.29 7.15 -37.30
CA GLU A 40 26.90 8.44 -37.89
C GLU A 40 25.81 8.27 -38.96
N LEU A 41 25.25 9.39 -39.42
CA LEU A 41 24.29 9.39 -40.52
C LEU A 41 25.03 9.18 -41.84
N ILE A 42 24.94 7.97 -42.39
CA ILE A 42 25.54 7.55 -43.65
C ILE A 42 24.42 7.48 -44.68
N THR A 43 24.59 8.18 -45.81
CA THR A 43 23.64 8.14 -46.94
C THR A 43 24.21 7.27 -48.06
N LEU A 44 23.51 6.20 -48.40
CA LEU A 44 23.86 5.30 -49.50
C LEU A 44 22.91 5.52 -50.67
N HIS A 45 23.44 5.95 -51.80
CA HIS A 45 22.69 6.15 -53.04
C HIS A 45 22.65 4.88 -53.88
N GLY A 46 21.57 4.66 -54.64
CA GLY A 46 21.55 3.74 -55.78
C GLY A 46 22.46 4.20 -56.92
N PHE A 47 22.57 3.39 -57.96
CA PHE A 47 23.33 3.69 -59.18
C PHE A 47 22.50 4.50 -60.18
N GLN A 48 21.29 4.04 -60.51
CA GLN A 48 20.45 4.64 -61.56
C GLN A 48 19.12 5.17 -61.03
N ASN A 49 18.53 4.53 -60.02
CA ASN A 49 17.17 4.83 -59.59
C ASN A 49 17.01 6.17 -58.81
N GLY A 50 18.09 6.91 -58.56
CA GLY A 50 18.08 8.17 -57.77
C GLY A 50 17.66 8.00 -56.30
N LEU A 51 17.35 6.77 -55.89
CA LEU A 51 16.97 6.43 -54.53
C LEU A 51 18.17 6.46 -53.60
N HIS A 52 17.94 6.81 -52.35
CA HIS A 52 18.95 6.74 -51.31
C HIS A 52 18.35 6.23 -50.00
N VAL A 53 19.19 5.65 -49.18
CA VAL A 53 18.85 5.15 -47.85
C VAL A 53 19.86 5.69 -46.85
N GLN A 54 19.36 6.12 -45.69
CA GLN A 54 20.18 6.67 -44.62
C GLN A 54 20.23 5.68 -43.45
N SER A 55 21.39 5.58 -42.80
CA SER A 55 21.54 4.86 -41.52
C SER A 55 20.79 5.57 -40.40
N PHE A 56 20.56 4.87 -39.30
CA PHE A 56 20.14 5.47 -38.04
C PHE A 56 21.36 6.06 -37.35
N ARG A 57 21.30 7.35 -36.98
CA ARG A 57 22.28 7.91 -36.06
C ARG A 57 22.06 7.28 -34.69
N THR A 58 22.99 6.46 -34.25
CA THR A 58 22.87 5.69 -33.00
C THR A 58 24.00 6.09 -32.06
N THR A 59 23.65 6.49 -30.83
CA THR A 59 24.61 6.74 -29.75
C THR A 59 24.99 5.44 -29.07
N ARG A 60 26.21 5.36 -28.51
CA ARG A 60 26.61 4.26 -27.64
C ARG A 60 25.66 4.21 -26.45
N MET A 61 25.28 3.00 -26.04
CA MET A 61 24.57 2.79 -24.77
C MET A 61 25.45 3.34 -23.64
N THR A 62 24.86 4.01 -22.65
CA THR A 62 25.61 4.51 -21.50
C THR A 62 26.07 3.35 -20.61
N ASP A 63 27.22 3.49 -19.97
CA ASP A 63 27.79 2.44 -19.11
C ASP A 63 26.83 2.05 -17.97
N GLU A 64 26.09 3.02 -17.42
CA GLU A 64 25.06 2.80 -16.40
C GLU A 64 23.88 1.97 -16.92
N LEU A 65 23.44 2.22 -18.16
CA LEU A 65 22.35 1.44 -18.77
C LEU A 65 22.85 0.03 -19.09
N GLN A 66 24.09 -0.09 -19.58
CA GLN A 66 24.69 -1.37 -19.90
C GLN A 66 24.85 -2.25 -18.66
N GLU A 67 25.30 -1.69 -17.54
CA GLU A 67 25.41 -2.42 -16.27
C GLU A 67 24.03 -2.83 -15.73
N ARG A 68 23.05 -1.93 -15.80
CA ARG A 68 21.67 -2.23 -15.40
C ARG A 68 21.06 -3.35 -16.24
N LEU A 69 21.28 -3.33 -17.55
CA LEU A 69 20.86 -4.41 -18.45
C LEU A 69 21.54 -5.73 -18.09
N ARG A 70 22.83 -5.75 -17.76
CA ARG A 70 23.51 -6.98 -17.30
C ARG A 70 22.83 -7.57 -16.09
N VAL A 71 22.55 -6.75 -15.07
CA VAL A 71 21.84 -7.20 -13.86
C VAL A 71 20.46 -7.76 -14.20
N ILE A 72 19.69 -7.06 -15.04
CA ILE A 72 18.35 -7.51 -15.46
C ILE A 72 18.41 -8.85 -16.22
N HIS A 73 19.38 -9.04 -17.10
CA HIS A 73 19.55 -10.29 -17.83
C HIS A 73 19.93 -11.46 -16.93
N VAL A 74 20.82 -11.22 -15.94
CA VAL A 74 21.18 -12.23 -14.94
C VAL A 74 19.95 -12.62 -14.12
N GLU A 75 19.19 -11.65 -13.61
CA GLU A 75 17.95 -11.91 -12.88
C GLU A 75 16.92 -12.66 -13.73
N MET A 76 16.71 -12.27 -14.99
CA MET A 76 15.82 -12.97 -15.93
C MET A 76 16.27 -14.40 -16.19
N GLN A 77 17.58 -14.64 -16.30
CA GLN A 77 18.14 -15.96 -16.52
C GLN A 77 18.03 -16.85 -15.28
N GLU A 78 18.17 -16.28 -14.08
CA GLU A 78 17.93 -16.97 -12.81
C GLU A 78 16.45 -17.31 -12.62
N LEU A 79 15.54 -16.38 -12.95
CA LEU A 79 14.09 -16.62 -12.92
C LEU A 79 13.69 -17.71 -13.92
N ALA A 80 14.26 -17.71 -15.13
CA ALA A 80 14.01 -18.75 -16.13
C ALA A 80 14.56 -20.12 -15.71
N LYS A 81 15.62 -20.18 -14.90
CA LYS A 81 16.15 -21.43 -14.32
C LYS A 81 15.30 -21.93 -13.14
N ASN A 82 14.66 -21.02 -12.40
CA ASN A 82 13.83 -21.35 -11.23
C ASN A 82 12.35 -21.61 -11.56
N SER A 83 11.87 -21.25 -12.76
CA SER A 83 10.49 -21.51 -13.16
C SER A 83 10.30 -22.94 -13.70
N GLN A 84 9.99 -23.89 -12.81
CA GLN A 84 9.22 -25.09 -13.19
C GLN A 84 7.74 -24.70 -13.45
N PRO A 85 7.02 -25.42 -14.32
CA PRO A 85 5.67 -25.01 -14.74
C PRO A 85 4.65 -25.40 -13.67
N THR A 86 4.42 -24.52 -12.70
CA THR A 86 3.25 -24.61 -11.83
C THR A 86 2.09 -23.90 -12.51
N SER A 87 1.08 -24.68 -12.90
CA SER A 87 -0.23 -24.21 -13.35
C SER A 87 -0.81 -23.23 -12.32
N GLU A 88 -0.77 -21.94 -12.63
CA GLU A 88 -1.41 -20.90 -11.83
C GLU A 88 -2.93 -21.01 -12.02
N LYS A 89 -3.60 -21.59 -11.03
CA LYS A 89 -5.05 -21.47 -10.89
C LYS A 89 -5.35 -20.12 -10.24
N THR A 90 -6.04 -19.26 -10.99
CA THR A 90 -6.60 -18.01 -10.47
C THR A 90 -7.76 -18.35 -9.52
N TYR A 91 -7.55 -18.20 -8.21
CA TYR A 91 -8.61 -18.33 -7.22
C TYR A 91 -9.43 -17.04 -7.17
N THR A 92 -10.74 -17.19 -7.09
CA THR A 92 -11.66 -16.05 -6.95
C THR A 92 -12.10 -15.91 -5.48
N VAL A 93 -12.55 -14.72 -5.09
CA VAL A 93 -13.04 -14.42 -3.72
C VAL A 93 -14.11 -15.43 -3.24
N LEU A 94 -14.87 -16.02 -4.18
CA LEU A 94 -15.91 -17.02 -3.94
C LEU A 94 -15.38 -18.39 -3.45
N ASP A 95 -14.12 -18.72 -3.75
CA ASP A 95 -13.52 -20.01 -3.36
C ASP A 95 -13.21 -20.08 -1.85
N PHE A 96 -13.05 -18.92 -1.20
CA PHE A 96 -12.84 -18.83 0.26
C PHE A 96 -14.13 -18.91 1.08
N ILE A 97 -15.29 -18.69 0.45
CA ILE A 97 -16.61 -18.70 1.12
C ILE A 97 -17.15 -20.14 1.26
N HIS A 98 -16.67 -21.10 0.47
CA HIS A 98 -17.16 -22.48 0.45
C HIS A 98 -16.17 -23.51 1.02
N LYS A 99 -15.61 -23.24 2.20
CA LYS A 99 -14.92 -24.28 2.98
C LYS A 99 -15.86 -24.81 4.06
N PRO A 100 -16.65 -25.89 3.81
CA PRO A 100 -17.35 -26.57 4.89
C PRO A 100 -16.30 -27.23 5.79
N LYS A 101 -16.27 -26.79 7.04
CA LYS A 101 -15.51 -27.44 8.12
C LYS A 101 -16.25 -28.73 8.48
N ALA A 102 -15.95 -29.81 7.77
CA ALA A 102 -16.35 -31.16 8.16
C ALA A 102 -15.19 -31.79 8.95
N GLU A 103 -15.45 -32.08 10.22
CA GLU A 103 -15.17 -33.37 10.88
C GLU A 103 -15.32 -33.20 12.41
N ALA A 104 -16.45 -33.65 12.93
CA ALA A 104 -16.58 -34.28 14.24
C ALA A 104 -17.93 -35.03 14.29
N SER A 105 -17.81 -36.34 14.27
CA SER A 105 -18.82 -37.39 14.51
C SER A 105 -19.64 -37.19 15.77
N THR A 106 -20.94 -37.51 15.76
CA THR A 106 -21.53 -38.73 16.36
C THR A 106 -23.06 -38.71 16.25
N ASP A 107 -23.61 -39.91 16.13
CA ASP A 107 -25.03 -40.29 16.02
C ASP A 107 -25.99 -39.62 17.01
N ASP A 108 -27.16 -39.20 16.52
CA ASP A 108 -28.45 -39.80 16.94
C ASP A 108 -29.64 -39.15 16.19
N LYS A 109 -30.58 -39.98 15.74
CA LYS A 109 -31.96 -39.59 15.42
C LYS A 109 -32.75 -39.59 16.74
N PRO A 110 -33.73 -38.69 16.98
CA PRO A 110 -35.07 -38.94 16.43
C PRO A 110 -35.98 -37.71 16.17
N THR A 111 -37.08 -38.04 15.51
CA THR A 111 -38.42 -37.42 15.29
C THR A 111 -38.80 -36.03 15.82
N ALA A 112 -39.59 -35.39 14.94
CA ALA A 112 -40.50 -34.25 15.07
C ALA A 112 -41.14 -33.95 16.44
N GLY A 113 -41.25 -32.66 16.74
CA GLY A 113 -42.21 -32.12 17.70
C GLY A 113 -41.79 -30.77 18.30
N GLU A 114 -42.68 -29.78 18.15
CA GLU A 114 -42.86 -28.60 19.03
C GLU A 114 -41.96 -27.36 18.88
N SER A 115 -42.63 -26.32 18.40
CA SER A 115 -42.49 -24.90 18.77
C SER A 115 -41.80 -24.61 20.10
N HIS A 116 -40.89 -23.61 20.15
CA HIS A 116 -40.86 -22.55 21.17
C HIS A 116 -39.81 -21.46 20.87
N LYS A 117 -40.24 -20.20 21.02
CA LYS A 117 -39.52 -18.97 21.43
C LYS A 117 -38.09 -18.74 20.90
N ARG A 118 -37.94 -17.88 19.89
CA ARG A 118 -36.68 -17.16 19.66
C ARG A 118 -36.58 -15.98 20.63
N HIS A 119 -35.72 -16.12 21.63
CA HIS A 119 -35.17 -14.96 22.34
C HIS A 119 -34.24 -14.20 21.40
N SER A 120 -34.49 -12.90 21.23
CA SER A 120 -33.58 -11.97 20.57
C SER A 120 -32.34 -11.79 21.44
N SER A 121 -31.29 -12.56 21.17
CA SER A 121 -29.95 -12.23 21.64
C SER A 121 -29.30 -11.32 20.60
N HIS A 122 -28.97 -10.10 21.01
CA HIS A 122 -28.13 -9.22 20.20
C HIS A 122 -26.76 -9.91 19.99
N PRO A 123 -26.20 -9.88 18.76
CA PRO A 123 -24.87 -10.42 18.51
C PRO A 123 -23.82 -9.63 19.30
N LYS A 124 -22.83 -10.33 19.86
CA LYS A 124 -21.71 -9.73 20.62
C LYS A 124 -20.91 -8.79 19.71
N GLU A 125 -20.50 -7.64 20.28
CA GLU A 125 -19.85 -6.50 19.62
C GLU A 125 -18.44 -6.77 19.06
N GLU A 126 -17.91 -7.98 19.20
CA GLU A 126 -16.54 -8.39 18.77
C GLU A 126 -16.53 -9.38 17.58
N ALA A 127 -17.66 -9.67 16.95
CA ALA A 127 -17.69 -10.53 15.78
C ALA A 127 -17.39 -9.71 14.51
N ASP A 128 -16.12 -9.63 14.11
CA ASP A 128 -15.74 -9.11 12.78
C ASP A 128 -16.49 -9.88 11.68
N ASP A 129 -17.10 -9.17 10.72
CA ASP A 129 -17.88 -9.80 9.64
C ASP A 129 -16.97 -10.76 8.85
N PRO A 130 -17.36 -12.04 8.67
CA PRO A 130 -16.55 -13.01 7.95
C PRO A 130 -16.22 -12.57 6.51
N ARG A 131 -17.02 -11.68 5.92
CA ARG A 131 -16.74 -11.08 4.61
C ARG A 131 -15.60 -10.07 4.66
N ASP A 132 -15.52 -9.29 5.72
CA ASP A 132 -14.46 -8.30 5.92
C ASP A 132 -13.13 -9.01 6.19
N VAL A 133 -13.15 -10.06 7.01
CA VAL A 133 -11.97 -10.91 7.25
C VAL A 133 -11.51 -11.61 5.97
N ALA A 134 -12.44 -12.13 5.16
CA ALA A 134 -12.12 -12.73 3.87
C ALA A 134 -11.60 -11.70 2.85
N ALA A 135 -12.15 -10.48 2.83
CA ALA A 135 -11.69 -9.40 1.98
C ALA A 135 -10.28 -8.92 2.36
N ILE A 136 -9.97 -8.84 3.66
CA ILE A 136 -8.63 -8.52 4.17
C ILE A 136 -7.64 -9.66 3.84
N ALA A 137 -8.04 -10.92 3.97
CA ALA A 137 -7.21 -12.07 3.60
C ALA A 137 -6.96 -12.13 2.08
N PHE A 138 -7.97 -11.82 1.27
CA PHE A 138 -7.82 -11.71 -0.18
C PHE A 138 -6.92 -10.54 -0.58
N ALA A 139 -7.13 -9.36 0.02
CA ALA A 139 -6.31 -8.19 -0.22
C ALA A 139 -4.86 -8.42 0.22
N SER A 140 -4.61 -9.04 1.37
CA SER A 140 -3.24 -9.33 1.83
C SER A 140 -2.53 -10.40 1.00
N SER A 141 -3.25 -11.37 0.42
CA SER A 141 -2.66 -12.36 -0.49
C SER A 141 -2.42 -11.84 -1.91
N HIS A 142 -3.19 -10.85 -2.36
CA HIS A 142 -3.09 -10.25 -3.70
C HIS A 142 -2.39 -8.88 -3.72
N MET A 143 -2.16 -8.25 -2.56
CA MET A 143 -1.23 -7.13 -2.38
C MET A 143 0.21 -7.64 -2.33
N GLN A 144 0.63 -8.32 -3.39
CA GLN A 144 2.05 -8.49 -3.61
C GLN A 144 2.68 -7.11 -3.71
N ASP A 145 3.76 -6.91 -2.96
CA ASP A 145 4.56 -5.68 -2.90
C ASP A 145 4.82 -5.17 -4.32
N TYR A 146 4.05 -4.15 -4.72
CA TYR A 146 4.08 -3.58 -6.05
C TYR A 146 5.36 -2.76 -6.20
N LYS A 147 6.45 -3.48 -6.46
CA LYS A 147 7.71 -2.99 -7.02
C LYS A 147 7.50 -2.43 -8.45
N LEU A 148 6.45 -1.63 -8.65
CA LEU A 148 6.03 -1.01 -9.90
C LEU A 148 7.12 -0.09 -10.44
N LYS A 149 7.84 0.61 -9.55
CA LYS A 149 8.98 1.47 -9.92
C LYS A 149 10.14 0.66 -10.52
N THR A 150 10.52 -0.44 -9.87
CA THR A 150 11.55 -1.36 -10.34
C THR A 150 11.10 -2.11 -11.60
N SER A 151 9.82 -2.48 -11.71
CA SER A 151 9.27 -3.07 -12.93
C SER A 151 9.27 -2.09 -14.11
N ALA A 152 8.82 -0.84 -13.90
CA ALA A 152 8.81 0.19 -14.94
C ALA A 152 10.22 0.54 -15.42
N THR A 153 11.18 0.71 -14.50
CA THR A 153 12.59 0.96 -14.84
C THR A 153 13.24 -0.20 -15.59
N LYS A 154 12.94 -1.46 -15.22
CA LYS A 154 13.37 -2.65 -15.97
C LYS A 154 12.78 -2.70 -17.37
N GLN A 155 11.48 -2.43 -17.51
CA GLN A 155 10.81 -2.41 -18.82
C GLN A 155 11.36 -1.32 -19.75
N MET A 156 11.70 -0.14 -19.22
CA MET A 156 12.33 0.92 -20.00
C MET A 156 13.71 0.52 -20.51
N ALA A 157 14.56 -0.05 -19.65
CA ALA A 157 15.90 -0.48 -20.05
C ALA A 157 15.85 -1.54 -21.17
N LEU A 158 14.99 -2.55 -21.04
CA LEU A 158 14.79 -3.58 -22.06
C LEU A 158 14.20 -3.03 -23.37
N LEU A 159 13.40 -1.97 -23.31
CA LEU A 159 12.87 -1.31 -24.51
C LEU A 159 13.96 -0.51 -25.22
N GLU A 160 14.78 0.23 -24.47
CA GLU A 160 15.92 0.98 -25.00
C GLU A 160 16.95 0.04 -25.66
N GLU A 161 17.22 -1.12 -25.06
CA GLU A 161 18.07 -2.15 -25.65
C GLU A 161 17.52 -2.66 -26.99
N LYS A 162 16.23 -3.04 -27.04
CA LYS A 162 15.60 -3.50 -28.29
C LYS A 162 15.62 -2.43 -29.37
N MET A 163 15.42 -1.17 -29.01
CA MET A 163 15.52 -0.05 -29.95
C MET A 163 16.95 0.09 -30.48
N TYR A 164 17.94 -0.04 -29.61
CA TYR A 164 19.36 0.01 -29.97
C TYR A 164 19.74 -1.15 -30.90
N GLU A 165 19.34 -2.38 -30.58
CA GLU A 165 19.58 -3.57 -31.41
C GLU A 165 18.98 -3.42 -32.81
N VAL A 166 17.73 -2.95 -32.90
CA VAL A 166 17.04 -2.74 -34.18
C VAL A 166 17.76 -1.69 -35.02
N ALA A 167 18.18 -0.56 -34.42
CA ALA A 167 18.91 0.48 -35.12
C ALA A 167 20.29 0.00 -35.59
N MET A 168 21.03 -0.70 -34.72
CA MET A 168 22.35 -1.26 -35.04
C MET A 168 22.27 -2.36 -36.10
N GLY A 169 21.27 -3.24 -36.03
CA GLY A 169 21.06 -4.30 -37.02
C GLY A 169 20.78 -3.74 -38.41
N PHE A 170 19.99 -2.65 -38.52
CA PHE A 170 19.80 -1.96 -39.79
C PHE A 170 21.09 -1.28 -40.29
N ASN A 171 21.82 -0.62 -39.39
CA ASN A 171 23.08 0.04 -39.73
C ASN A 171 24.12 -0.95 -40.26
N ALA A 172 24.20 -2.14 -39.69
CA ALA A 172 25.07 -3.22 -40.18
C ALA A 172 24.74 -3.60 -41.62
N LYS A 173 23.46 -3.85 -41.94
CA LYS A 173 23.02 -4.15 -43.32
C LYS A 173 23.35 -3.03 -44.31
N LEU A 174 23.23 -1.77 -43.89
CA LEU A 174 23.56 -0.63 -44.73
C LEU A 174 25.07 -0.55 -45.01
N LEU A 175 25.90 -0.82 -43.99
CA LEU A 175 27.36 -0.88 -44.14
C LEU A 175 27.78 -2.05 -45.06
N GLU A 176 27.16 -3.23 -44.93
CA GLU A 176 27.39 -4.35 -45.83
C GLU A 176 27.05 -4.00 -47.29
N LEU A 177 25.94 -3.29 -47.52
CA LEU A 177 25.56 -2.82 -48.85
C LEU A 177 26.48 -1.71 -49.37
N ARG A 178 27.05 -0.87 -48.49
CA ARG A 178 28.08 0.09 -48.87
C ARG A 178 29.33 -0.62 -49.38
N ASP A 179 29.78 -1.66 -48.67
CA ASP A 179 30.96 -2.43 -49.06
C ASP A 179 30.70 -3.26 -50.33
N LEU A 180 29.48 -3.77 -50.50
CA LEU A 180 29.04 -4.37 -51.76
C LEU A 180 29.05 -3.36 -52.91
N LYS A 181 28.59 -2.12 -52.67
CA LYS A 181 28.61 -1.05 -53.68
C LYS A 181 30.03 -0.75 -54.14
N LEU A 182 30.99 -0.66 -53.21
CA LEU A 182 32.40 -0.43 -53.52
C LEU A 182 32.96 -1.54 -54.42
N ARG A 183 32.71 -2.81 -54.07
CA ARG A 183 33.11 -3.96 -54.90
C ARG A 183 32.45 -3.97 -56.27
N LEU A 184 31.17 -3.63 -56.35
CA LEU A 184 30.46 -3.54 -57.64
C LEU A 184 30.99 -2.39 -58.51
N ILE A 185 31.36 -1.25 -57.90
CA ILE A 185 31.98 -0.14 -58.63
C ILE A 185 33.30 -0.59 -59.26
N GLU A 186 34.15 -1.28 -58.50
CA GLU A 186 35.42 -1.83 -59.00
C GLU A 186 35.18 -2.83 -60.14
N GLN A 187 34.26 -3.79 -59.95
CA GLN A 187 33.91 -4.76 -60.99
C GLN A 187 33.34 -4.11 -62.26
N ILE A 188 32.49 -3.09 -62.12
CA ILE A 188 31.93 -2.35 -63.25
C ILE A 188 33.01 -1.53 -63.95
N GLN A 189 33.99 -1.00 -63.21
CA GLN A 189 35.13 -0.30 -63.82
C GLN A 189 35.96 -1.27 -64.65
N ASP A 190 36.27 -2.46 -64.14
CA ASP A 190 36.99 -3.51 -64.87
C ASP A 190 36.21 -3.96 -66.11
N ASP A 191 34.92 -4.29 -65.96
CA ASP A 191 34.06 -4.69 -67.08
C ASP A 191 34.01 -3.56 -68.14
N ASN A 192 33.94 -2.28 -67.74
CA ASN A 192 34.00 -1.15 -68.67
C ASN A 192 35.36 -1.00 -69.38
N THR A 193 36.48 -1.31 -68.71
CA THR A 193 37.79 -1.34 -69.40
C THR A 193 37.84 -2.45 -70.45
N THR A 194 37.27 -3.63 -70.15
CA THR A 194 37.19 -4.73 -71.11
C THR A 194 36.26 -4.41 -72.28
N ILE A 195 35.12 -3.76 -72.04
CA ILE A 195 34.24 -3.27 -73.12
C ILE A 195 34.98 -2.30 -74.03
N LYS A 196 35.74 -1.36 -73.47
CA LYS A 196 36.55 -0.42 -74.26
C LYS A 196 37.61 -1.14 -75.11
N ALA A 197 38.23 -2.20 -74.58
CA ALA A 197 39.16 -3.02 -75.35
C ALA A 197 38.46 -3.76 -76.50
N LEU A 198 37.31 -4.39 -76.23
CA LEU A 198 36.50 -5.05 -77.27
C LEU A 198 35.98 -4.07 -78.33
N ASP A 199 35.63 -2.84 -77.96
CA ASP A 199 35.23 -1.78 -78.89
C ASP A 199 36.40 -1.36 -79.80
N ILE A 200 37.64 -1.32 -79.27
CA ILE A 200 38.85 -1.08 -80.07
C ILE A 200 39.08 -2.24 -81.04
N ASP A 201 38.95 -3.49 -80.59
CA ASP A 201 39.12 -4.68 -81.43
C ASP A 201 38.05 -4.76 -82.53
N LEU A 202 36.78 -4.47 -82.20
CA LEU A 202 35.70 -4.35 -83.17
C LEU A 202 35.99 -3.23 -84.19
N ALA A 203 36.40 -2.04 -83.73
CA ALA A 203 36.73 -0.92 -84.60
C ALA A 203 37.92 -1.23 -85.52
N ALA A 204 38.91 -2.01 -85.05
CA ALA A 204 40.03 -2.47 -85.87
C ALA A 204 39.56 -3.41 -87.00
N LEU A 205 38.66 -4.35 -86.70
CA LEU A 205 38.10 -5.28 -87.69
C LEU A 205 37.17 -4.57 -88.71
N TYR A 206 36.38 -3.58 -88.27
CA TYR A 206 35.60 -2.73 -89.20
C TYR A 206 36.49 -1.79 -90.01
N GLY A 207 37.57 -1.27 -89.42
CA GLY A 207 38.55 -0.42 -90.09
C GLY A 207 39.32 -1.13 -91.21
N THR A 208 39.54 -2.45 -91.09
CA THR A 208 40.09 -3.27 -92.18
C THR A 208 39.12 -3.52 -93.33
N VAL A 209 37.80 -3.41 -93.09
CA VAL A 209 36.75 -3.64 -94.09
C VAL A 209 36.29 -2.34 -94.76
N THR A 210 36.56 -1.18 -94.16
CA THR A 210 36.02 0.11 -94.64
C THR A 210 37.00 0.87 -95.54
N THR A 211 37.31 0.29 -96.70
CA THR A 211 37.77 1.06 -97.88
C THR A 211 36.84 0.87 -99.09
N ALA A 212 35.57 0.53 -98.86
CA ALA A 212 34.54 0.56 -99.88
C ALA A 212 33.17 0.64 -99.21
N LEU A 213 32.63 1.86 -99.04
CA LEU A 213 31.20 2.22 -99.14
C LEU A 213 30.96 3.55 -98.42
N ALA A 214 30.27 4.43 -99.15
CA ALA A 214 30.07 5.83 -98.83
C ALA A 214 29.22 6.07 -97.58
N LEU A 215 29.55 7.16 -96.88
CA LEU A 215 28.69 7.90 -95.97
C LEU A 215 27.33 8.22 -96.63
N PRO A 216 26.28 8.33 -95.81
CA PRO A 216 25.48 9.55 -95.84
C PRO A 216 25.51 10.27 -94.49
N ALA A 217 25.53 11.59 -94.62
CA ALA A 217 25.40 12.58 -93.57
C ALA A 217 24.04 12.51 -92.85
N GLU A 218 23.92 13.37 -91.82
CA GLU A 218 22.74 13.70 -91.00
C GLU A 218 22.72 13.04 -89.61
N PHE A 219 23.40 13.66 -88.63
CA PHE A 219 22.81 13.81 -87.30
C PHE A 219 23.37 15.07 -86.61
N HIS A 220 22.56 16.12 -86.62
CA HIS A 220 22.75 17.34 -85.84
C HIS A 220 22.54 17.06 -84.34
N LEU A 221 23.49 17.44 -83.50
CA LEU A 221 23.25 17.71 -82.09
C LEU A 221 23.97 19.00 -81.68
N GLY A 222 23.16 19.96 -81.26
CA GLY A 222 23.54 21.32 -80.95
C GLY A 222 24.44 21.44 -79.72
N ASN A 223 25.40 22.33 -79.83
CA ASN A 223 26.18 22.85 -78.72
C ASN A 223 25.34 23.83 -77.89
N SER A 224 25.40 23.69 -76.57
CA SER A 224 25.27 24.81 -75.63
C SER A 224 26.46 24.81 -74.66
N SER A 225 27.28 25.85 -74.85
CA SER A 225 27.95 26.67 -73.84
C SER A 225 28.65 26.02 -72.63
N ASN A 226 29.98 26.13 -72.57
CA ASN A 226 30.66 27.17 -71.75
C ASN A 226 32.18 26.93 -71.60
N LYS A 227 32.96 27.88 -72.17
CA LYS A 227 34.02 28.71 -71.56
C LYS A 227 34.99 28.11 -70.52
N ALA A 228 36.27 27.98 -70.91
CA ALA A 228 37.49 28.33 -70.13
C ALA A 228 38.75 27.94 -70.96
N THR A 229 39.48 28.89 -71.59
CA THR A 229 40.70 29.60 -71.13
C THR A 229 42.04 28.85 -71.20
N SER A 230 43.06 29.60 -71.66
CA SER A 230 44.51 29.35 -71.80
C SER A 230 44.92 28.52 -73.03
N ALA A 231 45.56 29.05 -74.09
CA ALA A 231 46.76 29.91 -74.21
C ALA A 231 48.06 29.20 -73.81
N ALA A 232 48.76 28.62 -74.80
CA ALA A 232 50.22 28.43 -74.76
C ALA A 232 50.75 28.24 -76.19
N THR A 233 51.52 29.24 -76.62
CA THR A 233 52.24 29.37 -77.88
C THR A 233 53.61 28.67 -77.80
N THR A 234 54.21 28.42 -78.97
CA THR A 234 55.65 28.18 -79.27
C THR A 234 56.09 26.71 -79.52
N PRO A 235 57.19 26.44 -80.26
CA PRO A 235 57.14 26.30 -81.71
C PRO A 235 57.87 25.04 -82.24
N LYS A 236 57.64 24.72 -83.52
CA LYS A 236 58.32 23.68 -84.31
C LYS A 236 59.73 24.12 -84.73
N PRO A 237 60.75 23.22 -84.74
CA PRO A 237 61.95 23.40 -85.56
C PRO A 237 62.10 22.22 -86.56
N PRO A 238 63.05 22.22 -87.51
CA PRO A 238 62.74 22.26 -88.93
C PRO A 238 63.00 20.93 -89.66
N VAL A 239 62.36 20.81 -90.82
CA VAL A 239 62.54 19.71 -91.78
C VAL A 239 63.86 19.90 -92.53
N HIS A 240 64.69 18.85 -92.62
CA HIS A 240 65.81 18.78 -93.56
C HIS A 240 65.35 18.06 -94.85
N PRO A 241 65.72 18.55 -96.05
CA PRO A 241 65.13 18.11 -97.31
C PRO A 241 65.97 17.02 -98.01
N VAL A 242 65.28 16.24 -98.85
CA VAL A 242 65.82 15.35 -99.88
C VAL A 242 66.27 13.94 -99.42
N LEU A 243 65.30 13.15 -98.96
CA LEU A 243 65.03 11.87 -99.61
C LEU A 243 63.72 12.02 -100.38
N GLY A 244 63.85 12.66 -101.55
CA GLY A 244 62.84 12.63 -102.60
C GLY A 244 62.82 11.25 -103.25
N GLN A 245 62.25 10.28 -102.54
CA GLN A 245 61.57 9.16 -103.15
C GLN A 245 60.13 9.19 -102.64
N SER A 246 59.23 9.50 -103.56
CA SER A 246 57.83 9.15 -103.47
C SER A 246 57.74 7.66 -103.12
N CYS A 247 57.69 7.33 -101.83
CA CYS A 247 57.08 6.10 -101.40
C CYS A 247 55.59 6.34 -101.60
N VAL A 248 55.14 6.08 -102.83
CA VAL A 248 53.76 5.73 -103.12
C VAL A 248 53.35 4.83 -101.97
N ARG A 249 52.36 5.26 -101.17
CA ARG A 249 51.60 4.31 -100.37
C ARG A 249 51.05 3.33 -101.40
N LEU A 250 51.76 2.23 -101.59
CA LEU A 250 51.17 1.00 -102.08
C LEU A 250 50.16 0.65 -100.98
N GLY A 251 48.96 1.24 -101.11
CA GLY A 251 47.77 0.61 -100.60
C GLY A 251 47.75 -0.74 -101.30
N SER A 252 48.29 -1.74 -100.62
CA SER A 252 47.99 -3.12 -100.93
C SER A 252 46.50 -3.25 -100.65
N THR A 253 45.69 -2.99 -101.67
CA THR A 253 44.32 -3.43 -101.77
C THR A 253 44.37 -4.94 -101.82
N TYR A 254 44.57 -5.56 -100.65
CA TYR A 254 44.31 -6.97 -100.48
C TYR A 254 42.79 -7.08 -100.39
N GLU A 255 42.16 -7.37 -101.53
CA GLU A 255 40.76 -7.76 -101.58
C GLU A 255 40.66 -9.09 -100.82
N LEU A 256 40.08 -9.04 -99.62
CA LEU A 256 39.91 -10.20 -98.75
C LEU A 256 39.17 -11.31 -99.51
N SER A 257 39.67 -12.53 -99.38
CA SER A 257 39.03 -13.74 -99.91
C SER A 257 37.62 -13.90 -99.31
N PRO A 258 36.64 -14.49 -100.03
CA PRO A 258 35.31 -14.78 -99.47
C PRO A 258 35.35 -15.53 -98.13
N LEU A 259 36.38 -16.36 -97.91
CA LEU A 259 36.58 -17.06 -96.65
C LEU A 259 37.07 -16.12 -95.54
N GLU A 260 38.02 -15.24 -95.84
CA GLU A 260 38.57 -14.26 -94.89
C GLU A 260 37.51 -13.21 -94.49
N THR A 261 36.63 -12.82 -95.43
CA THR A 261 35.48 -11.95 -95.11
C THR A 261 34.48 -12.63 -94.18
N GLU A 262 34.24 -13.93 -94.36
CA GLU A 262 33.37 -14.70 -93.47
C GLU A 262 34.01 -14.94 -92.10
N GLU A 263 35.33 -15.15 -92.03
CA GLU A 263 36.08 -15.26 -90.77
C GLU A 263 36.01 -13.96 -89.96
N VAL A 264 36.26 -12.81 -90.59
CA VAL A 264 36.12 -11.48 -89.96
C VAL A 264 34.68 -11.24 -89.51
N ARG A 265 33.68 -11.62 -90.33
CA ARG A 265 32.26 -11.51 -89.96
C ARG A 265 31.93 -12.34 -88.71
N ILE A 266 32.42 -13.58 -88.63
CA ILE A 266 32.22 -14.45 -87.47
C ILE A 266 32.91 -13.86 -86.23
N GLN A 267 34.14 -13.36 -86.35
CA GLN A 267 34.87 -12.71 -85.26
C GLN A 267 34.14 -11.45 -84.76
N CYS A 268 33.66 -10.60 -85.66
CA CYS A 268 32.84 -9.43 -85.28
C CYS A 268 31.57 -9.83 -84.53
N ILE A 269 30.86 -10.86 -84.99
CA ILE A 269 29.66 -11.36 -84.30
C ILE A 269 30.02 -11.91 -82.91
N GLN A 270 31.15 -12.61 -82.77
CA GLN A 270 31.62 -13.13 -81.48
C GLN A 270 31.97 -12.00 -80.50
N LEU A 271 32.76 -11.02 -80.93
CA LEU A 271 33.13 -9.86 -80.11
C LEU A 271 31.90 -9.02 -79.74
N GLN A 272 30.96 -8.83 -80.68
CA GLN A 272 29.71 -8.12 -80.43
C GLN A 272 28.82 -8.86 -79.40
N ARG A 273 28.75 -10.19 -79.47
CA ARG A 273 28.06 -11.00 -78.44
C ARG A 273 28.74 -10.91 -77.09
N GLN A 274 30.07 -10.95 -77.04
CA GLN A 274 30.84 -10.79 -75.79
C GLN A 274 30.60 -9.41 -75.16
N ARG A 275 30.66 -8.35 -75.97
CA ARG A 275 30.32 -6.99 -75.55
C ARG A 275 28.89 -6.89 -75.02
N GLN A 276 27.89 -7.44 -75.73
CA GLN A 276 26.49 -7.46 -75.29
C GLN A 276 26.30 -8.27 -73.99
N ALA A 277 27.06 -9.36 -73.80
CA ALA A 277 27.05 -10.14 -72.57
C ALA A 277 27.60 -9.33 -71.38
N LEU A 278 28.67 -8.55 -71.58
CA LEU A 278 29.21 -7.66 -70.55
C LEU A 278 28.26 -6.49 -70.25
N ASP A 279 27.69 -5.84 -71.28
CA ASP A 279 26.69 -4.78 -71.10
C ASP A 279 25.49 -5.28 -70.28
N SER A 280 24.94 -6.46 -70.62
CA SER A 280 23.83 -7.06 -69.90
C SER A 280 24.19 -7.45 -68.45
N LYS A 281 25.42 -7.92 -68.22
CA LYS A 281 25.95 -8.18 -66.87
C LYS A 281 26.02 -6.90 -66.02
N ILE A 282 26.52 -5.79 -66.57
CA ILE A 282 26.57 -4.49 -65.87
C ILE A 282 25.15 -4.00 -65.55
N VAL A 283 24.24 -4.04 -66.52
CA VAL A 283 22.84 -3.62 -66.33
C VAL A 283 22.16 -4.46 -65.24
N HIS A 284 22.35 -5.77 -65.25
CA HIS A 284 21.80 -6.66 -64.24
C HIS A 284 22.40 -6.39 -62.85
N ALA A 285 23.72 -6.16 -62.74
CA ALA A 285 24.38 -5.83 -61.48
C ALA A 285 23.84 -4.51 -60.89
N VAL A 286 23.65 -3.49 -61.72
CA VAL A 286 23.06 -2.21 -61.32
C VAL A 286 21.61 -2.37 -60.86
N GLN A 287 20.79 -3.09 -61.63
CA GLN A 287 19.38 -3.32 -61.28
C GLN A 287 19.23 -4.10 -59.96
N THR A 288 20.02 -5.14 -59.74
CA THR A 288 19.96 -5.93 -58.49
C THR A 288 20.38 -5.12 -57.27
N PHE A 289 21.40 -4.28 -57.41
CA PHE A 289 21.81 -3.37 -56.34
C PHE A 289 20.73 -2.33 -56.04
N ASP A 290 20.15 -1.71 -57.06
CA ASP A 290 19.11 -0.70 -56.88
C ASP A 290 17.82 -1.28 -56.28
N GLU A 291 17.49 -2.53 -56.63
CA GLU A 291 16.43 -3.31 -55.97
C GLU A 291 16.75 -3.59 -54.49
N ALA A 292 18.01 -3.87 -54.15
CA ALA A 292 18.44 -4.03 -52.76
C ALA A 292 18.31 -2.71 -51.98
N ILE A 293 18.67 -1.57 -52.58
CA ILE A 293 18.47 -0.23 -52.00
C ILE A 293 16.98 0.06 -51.79
N TYR A 294 16.12 -0.29 -52.76
CA TYR A 294 14.67 -0.13 -52.62
C TYR A 294 14.11 -0.96 -51.45
N ARG A 295 14.52 -2.23 -51.33
CA ARG A 295 14.13 -3.10 -50.21
C ARG A 295 14.59 -2.53 -48.87
N LEU A 296 15.84 -2.08 -48.78
CA LEU A 296 16.40 -1.48 -47.57
C LEU A 296 15.68 -0.17 -47.20
N ARG A 297 15.30 0.65 -48.19
CA ARG A 297 14.49 1.86 -47.97
C ARG A 297 13.13 1.54 -47.36
N ARG A 298 12.47 0.50 -47.86
CA ARG A 298 11.17 0.05 -47.33
C ARG A 298 11.30 -0.52 -45.92
N GLU A 299 12.37 -1.27 -45.66
CA GLU A 299 12.71 -1.73 -44.31
C GLU A 299 12.95 -0.55 -43.38
N LYS A 300 13.74 0.45 -43.80
CA LYS A 300 14.03 1.68 -43.04
C LYS A 300 12.75 2.39 -42.62
N LEU A 301 11.78 2.54 -43.54
CA LEU A 301 10.50 3.17 -43.21
C LEU A 301 9.68 2.37 -42.17
N LYS A 302 9.71 1.04 -42.24
CA LYS A 302 9.05 0.20 -41.22
C LYS A 302 9.74 0.33 -39.87
N LEU A 303 11.07 0.35 -39.86
CA LEU A 303 11.86 0.50 -38.64
C LEU A 303 11.73 1.91 -38.06
N ASP A 304 11.64 2.97 -38.86
CA ASP A 304 11.32 4.33 -38.39
C ASP A 304 10.02 4.34 -37.58
N ILE A 305 8.96 3.70 -38.11
CA ILE A 305 7.68 3.60 -37.42
C ILE A 305 7.82 2.80 -36.12
N ALA A 306 8.56 1.68 -36.14
CA ALA A 306 8.79 0.84 -34.97
C ALA A 306 9.60 1.58 -33.88
N LEU A 307 10.66 2.29 -34.26
CA LEU A 307 11.48 3.10 -33.37
C LEU A 307 10.67 4.27 -32.80
N LYS A 308 9.91 5.00 -33.62
CA LYS A 308 9.01 6.08 -33.12
C LYS A 308 7.94 5.54 -32.18
N LYS A 309 7.38 4.37 -32.46
CA LYS A 309 6.48 3.68 -31.53
C LYS A 309 7.19 3.28 -30.23
N GLY A 310 8.45 2.87 -30.29
CA GLY A 310 9.31 2.62 -29.15
C GLY A 310 9.54 3.87 -28.30
N GLU A 311 9.90 5.00 -28.94
CA GLU A 311 10.08 6.29 -28.28
C GLU A 311 8.80 6.75 -27.58
N ILE A 312 7.64 6.64 -28.23
CA ILE A 312 6.34 6.97 -27.61
C ILE A 312 6.10 6.11 -26.37
N LYS A 313 6.34 4.80 -26.46
CA LYS A 313 6.21 3.89 -25.30
C LYS A 313 7.18 4.25 -24.18
N LEU A 314 8.41 4.60 -24.49
CA LEU A 314 9.41 5.05 -23.52
C LEU A 314 8.94 6.32 -22.81
N MET A 315 8.40 7.30 -23.55
CA MET A 315 7.79 8.50 -22.98
C MET A 315 6.61 8.18 -22.07
N THR A 316 5.74 7.24 -22.46
CA THR A 316 4.62 6.79 -21.61
C THR A 316 5.13 6.15 -20.32
N ARG A 317 6.11 5.24 -20.39
CA ARG A 317 6.70 4.58 -19.21
C ARG A 317 7.44 5.56 -18.31
N LEU A 318 8.10 6.57 -18.86
CA LEU A 318 8.73 7.62 -18.09
C LEU A 318 7.67 8.48 -17.38
N GLY A 319 6.56 8.79 -18.05
CA GLY A 319 5.39 9.44 -17.41
C GLY A 319 4.81 8.61 -16.27
N GLU A 320 4.66 7.29 -16.45
CA GLU A 320 4.23 6.37 -15.40
C GLU A 320 5.22 6.33 -14.22
N LEU A 321 6.53 6.32 -14.49
CA LEU A 321 7.56 6.34 -13.46
C LEU A 321 7.48 7.62 -12.61
N VAL A 322 7.34 8.77 -13.26
CA VAL A 322 7.16 10.07 -12.58
C VAL A 322 5.89 10.07 -11.75
N LEU A 323 4.80 9.51 -12.27
CA LEU A 323 3.54 9.40 -11.53
C LEU A 323 3.67 8.49 -10.31
N LEU A 324 4.35 7.34 -10.46
CA LEU A 324 4.64 6.42 -9.36
C LEU A 324 5.49 7.10 -8.28
N GLU A 325 6.49 7.90 -8.66
CA GLU A 325 7.30 8.66 -7.71
C GLU A 325 6.49 9.72 -6.95
N GLN A 326 5.55 10.38 -7.63
CA GLN A 326 4.61 11.29 -6.96
C GLN A 326 3.69 10.56 -5.98
N PHE A 327 3.20 9.38 -6.34
CA PHE A 327 2.37 8.57 -5.44
C PHE A 327 3.16 8.02 -4.27
N GLU A 328 4.41 7.59 -4.47
CA GLU A 328 5.31 7.13 -3.41
C GLU A 328 5.48 8.22 -2.33
N SER A 329 5.64 9.49 -2.72
CA SER A 329 5.71 10.59 -1.75
C SER A 329 4.42 10.76 -0.92
N LYS A 330 3.25 10.57 -1.55
CA LYS A 330 1.94 10.66 -0.90
C LYS A 330 1.68 9.44 -0.02
N GLU A 331 2.05 8.25 -0.48
CA GLU A 331 1.96 7.00 0.28
C GLU A 331 2.83 7.07 1.52
N ASN A 332 4.09 7.50 1.41
CA ASN A 332 4.97 7.70 2.56
C ASN A 332 4.39 8.68 3.58
N LEU A 333 3.75 9.75 3.11
CA LEU A 333 3.04 10.69 3.99
C LEU A 333 1.82 10.05 4.67
N LEU A 334 1.03 9.26 3.93
CA LEU A 334 -0.14 8.56 4.48
C LEU A 334 0.28 7.46 5.47
N VAL A 335 1.33 6.71 5.17
CA VAL A 335 1.94 5.72 6.07
C VAL A 335 2.42 6.41 7.34
N SER A 336 3.11 7.54 7.23
CA SER A 336 3.53 8.32 8.40
C SER A 336 2.34 8.80 9.25
N LYS A 337 1.26 9.27 8.62
CA LYS A 337 0.02 9.64 9.32
C LYS A 337 -0.67 8.45 9.98
N LEU A 338 -0.69 7.30 9.31
CA LEU A 338 -1.28 6.06 9.82
C LEU A 338 -0.49 5.54 11.02
N GLU A 339 0.84 5.51 10.94
CA GLU A 339 1.71 5.13 12.07
C GLU A 339 1.52 6.10 13.25
N LYS A 340 1.44 7.41 13.00
CA LYS A 340 1.11 8.38 14.05
C LYS A 340 -0.27 8.12 14.67
N CYS A 341 -1.29 7.85 13.86
CA CYS A 341 -2.63 7.54 14.36
C CYS A 341 -2.66 6.22 15.15
N LYS A 342 -1.88 5.21 14.74
CA LYS A 342 -1.70 3.96 15.49
C LYS A 342 -1.03 4.21 16.83
N THR A 343 0.01 5.04 16.88
CA THR A 343 0.68 5.38 18.16
C THR A 343 -0.25 6.16 19.08
N ASP A 344 -1.02 7.11 18.54
CA ASP A 344 -1.98 7.91 19.29
C ASP A 344 -3.12 7.01 19.81
N LYS A 345 -3.66 6.11 18.98
CA LYS A 345 -4.65 5.10 19.41
C LYS A 345 -4.08 4.19 20.50
N ALA A 346 -2.85 3.70 20.35
CA ALA A 346 -2.20 2.86 21.36
C ALA A 346 -1.93 3.62 22.66
N GLN A 347 -1.73 4.94 22.62
CA GLN A 347 -1.66 5.78 23.81
C GLN A 347 -3.03 5.92 24.48
N VAL A 348 -4.07 6.26 23.73
CA VAL A 348 -5.44 6.37 24.28
C VAL A 348 -5.93 5.05 24.88
N VAL A 349 -5.62 3.91 24.25
CA VAL A 349 -5.95 2.59 24.78
C VAL A 349 -5.22 2.34 26.11
N ARG A 350 -3.94 2.74 26.23
CA ARG A 350 -3.21 2.66 27.50
C ARG A 350 -3.80 3.56 28.59
N GLU A 351 -4.14 4.79 28.25
CA GLU A 351 -4.80 5.71 29.19
C GLU A 351 -6.18 5.18 29.63
N LEU A 352 -6.94 4.54 28.74
CA LEU A 352 -8.20 3.88 29.05
C LEU A 352 -8.03 2.67 29.98
N THR A 353 -7.00 1.83 29.75
CA THR A 353 -6.70 0.70 30.65
C THR A 353 -6.31 1.20 32.03
N ASP A 354 -5.48 2.26 32.11
CA ASP A 354 -5.08 2.85 33.39
C ASP A 354 -6.29 3.44 34.15
N CYS A 355 -7.19 4.13 33.45
CA CYS A 355 -8.44 4.63 34.04
C CYS A 355 -9.34 3.49 34.52
N SER A 356 -9.43 2.40 33.75
CA SER A 356 -10.23 1.22 34.11
C SER A 356 -9.68 0.55 35.37
N ASP A 357 -8.36 0.38 35.46
CA ASP A 357 -7.70 -0.20 36.63
C ASP A 357 -7.90 0.68 37.88
N GLN A 358 -7.85 2.00 37.75
CA GLN A 358 -8.18 2.93 38.83
C GLN A 358 -9.63 2.81 39.29
N LEU A 359 -10.59 2.66 38.36
CA LEU A 359 -12.00 2.44 38.70
C LEU A 359 -12.21 1.10 39.42
N VAL A 360 -11.51 0.04 39.01
CA VAL A 360 -11.55 -1.26 39.69
C VAL A 360 -10.97 -1.16 41.11
N SER A 361 -9.84 -0.46 41.29
CA SER A 361 -9.29 -0.20 42.62
C SER A 361 -10.27 0.59 43.49
N LYS A 362 -10.86 1.67 42.97
CA LYS A 362 -11.85 2.47 43.71
C LYS A 362 -13.13 1.70 44.04
N ARG A 363 -13.56 0.80 43.16
CA ARG A 363 -14.67 -0.12 43.45
C ARG A 363 -14.31 -1.06 44.60
N LYS A 364 -13.10 -1.63 44.62
CA LYS A 364 -12.64 -2.46 45.74
C LYS A 364 -12.60 -1.68 47.05
N ASP A 365 -12.04 -0.47 47.05
CA ASP A 365 -12.00 0.40 48.23
C ASP A 365 -13.43 0.71 48.73
N MET A 366 -14.36 0.97 47.81
CA MET A 366 -15.76 1.26 48.15
C MET A 366 -16.47 0.02 48.71
N ASP A 367 -16.24 -1.17 48.16
CA ASP A 367 -16.79 -2.43 48.67
C ASP A 367 -16.23 -2.74 50.08
N GLU A 368 -14.95 -2.43 50.33
CA GLU A 368 -14.33 -2.55 51.65
C GLU A 368 -14.95 -1.57 52.66
N CYS A 369 -15.10 -0.29 52.28
CA CYS A 369 -15.82 0.68 53.10
C CYS A 369 -17.25 0.21 53.42
N GLN A 370 -17.99 -0.29 52.43
CA GLN A 370 -19.35 -0.79 52.63
C GLN A 370 -19.40 -2.00 53.56
N ARG A 371 -18.41 -2.90 53.51
CA ARG A 371 -18.28 -4.00 54.48
C ARG A 371 -18.02 -3.48 55.89
N THR A 372 -17.12 -2.50 56.05
CA THR A 372 -16.86 -1.91 57.37
C THR A 372 -18.09 -1.19 57.93
N GLU A 373 -18.86 -0.51 57.07
CA GLU A 373 -20.11 0.14 57.47
C GLU A 373 -21.15 -0.88 57.93
N SER A 374 -21.34 -1.97 57.18
CA SER A 374 -22.27 -3.04 57.56
C SER A 374 -21.85 -3.75 58.85
N ALA A 375 -20.54 -3.94 59.07
CA ALA A 375 -20.01 -4.51 60.30
C ALA A 375 -20.32 -3.60 61.50
N VAL A 376 -20.02 -2.30 61.39
CA VAL A 376 -20.31 -1.31 62.43
C VAL A 376 -21.82 -1.20 62.70
N GLN A 377 -22.66 -1.22 61.66
CA GLN A 377 -24.12 -1.25 61.81
C GLN A 377 -24.59 -2.51 62.57
N SER A 378 -24.01 -3.68 62.27
CA SER A 378 -24.36 -4.92 62.97
C SER A 378 -23.92 -4.92 64.44
N GLU A 379 -22.75 -4.35 64.73
CA GLU A 379 -22.25 -4.19 66.10
C GLU A 379 -23.12 -3.20 66.89
N PHE A 380 -23.56 -2.11 66.27
CA PHE A 380 -24.45 -1.12 66.89
C PHE A 380 -25.83 -1.72 67.23
N VAL A 381 -26.44 -2.45 66.29
CA VAL A 381 -27.74 -3.14 66.52
C VAL A 381 -27.60 -4.21 67.60
N ALA A 382 -26.50 -4.96 67.62
CA ALA A 382 -26.25 -5.95 68.67
C ALA A 382 -26.14 -5.30 70.06
N LEU A 383 -25.46 -4.15 70.17
CA LEU A 383 -25.38 -3.37 71.40
C LEU A 383 -26.77 -2.91 71.87
N GLU A 384 -27.60 -2.34 70.99
CA GLU A 384 -28.97 -1.94 71.33
C GLU A 384 -29.83 -3.13 71.77
N LEU A 385 -29.73 -4.28 71.08
CA LEU A 385 -30.44 -5.50 71.45
C LEU A 385 -30.05 -5.97 72.86
N THR A 386 -28.75 -6.05 73.17
CA THR A 386 -28.30 -6.47 74.51
C THR A 386 -28.76 -5.54 75.63
N ALA A 387 -28.85 -4.23 75.37
CA ALA A 387 -29.40 -3.28 76.34
C ALA A 387 -30.89 -3.53 76.58
N THR A 388 -31.68 -3.74 75.52
CA THR A 388 -33.11 -4.03 75.66
C THR A 388 -33.40 -5.36 76.36
N GLU A 389 -32.57 -6.39 76.15
CA GLU A 389 -32.71 -7.67 76.84
C GLU A 389 -32.46 -7.54 78.36
N GLN A 390 -31.48 -6.72 78.77
CA GLN A 390 -31.21 -6.46 80.18
C GLN A 390 -32.38 -5.74 80.86
N ASP A 391 -32.99 -4.76 80.19
CA ASP A 391 -34.16 -4.05 80.70
C ASP A 391 -35.39 -4.97 80.85
N ILE A 392 -35.61 -5.88 79.90
CA ILE A 392 -36.68 -6.88 79.98
C ILE A 392 -36.45 -7.82 81.16
N GLN A 393 -35.22 -8.28 81.38
CA GLN A 393 -34.88 -9.16 82.51
C GLN A 393 -35.13 -8.48 83.85
N ALA A 394 -34.72 -7.21 83.99
CA ALA A 394 -34.99 -6.41 85.19
C ALA A 394 -36.51 -6.35 85.48
N PHE A 395 -37.32 -6.07 84.46
CA PHE A 395 -38.77 -6.00 84.61
C PHE A 395 -39.42 -7.35 84.99
N GLN A 396 -38.91 -8.47 84.47
CA GLN A 396 -39.41 -9.80 84.84
C GLN A 396 -39.11 -10.14 86.30
N THR A 397 -37.92 -9.78 86.81
CA THR A 397 -37.59 -10.00 88.23
C THR A 397 -38.46 -9.18 89.16
N GLU A 398 -38.81 -7.95 88.79
CA GLU A 398 -39.74 -7.10 89.54
C GLU A 398 -41.15 -7.70 89.57
N LYS A 399 -41.66 -8.20 88.43
CA LYS A 399 -42.93 -8.92 88.37
C LYS A 399 -42.96 -10.15 89.26
N GLN A 400 -41.90 -10.94 89.29
CA GLN A 400 -41.81 -12.15 90.11
C GLN A 400 -41.84 -11.81 91.60
N MET A 401 -41.16 -10.73 92.02
CA MET A 401 -41.21 -10.25 93.41
C MET A 401 -42.64 -9.85 93.82
N ARG A 402 -43.35 -9.11 92.97
CA ARG A 402 -44.75 -8.71 93.22
C ARG A 402 -45.71 -9.90 93.27
N PHE A 403 -45.48 -10.93 92.45
CA PHE A 403 -46.33 -12.13 92.45
C PHE A 403 -46.11 -12.99 93.69
N ASN A 404 -44.90 -12.99 94.25
CA ASN A 404 -44.57 -13.72 95.47
C ASN A 404 -45.16 -13.10 96.75
N GLU A 405 -45.74 -11.90 96.67
CA GLU A 405 -46.50 -11.26 97.76
C GLU A 405 -47.95 -11.80 97.87
N LEU A 406 -48.39 -12.63 96.92
CA LEU A 406 -49.74 -13.18 96.90
C LEU A 406 -49.81 -14.50 97.66
N ASP A 407 -50.52 -14.49 98.78
CA ASP A 407 -50.80 -15.69 99.56
C ASP A 407 -51.80 -16.60 98.81
N VAL A 408 -51.34 -17.80 98.42
CA VAL A 408 -52.18 -18.83 97.79
C VAL A 408 -52.56 -19.89 98.81
N ILE A 409 -53.86 -20.01 99.11
CA ILE A 409 -54.38 -21.01 100.04
C ILE A 409 -54.51 -22.36 99.31
N VAL A 410 -53.78 -23.37 99.76
CA VAL A 410 -53.82 -24.74 99.21
C VAL A 410 -54.42 -25.69 100.25
N ALA A 411 -55.56 -26.29 99.94
CA ALA A 411 -56.18 -27.31 100.78
C ALA A 411 -55.49 -28.67 100.58
N LEU A 412 -54.82 -29.19 101.62
CA LEU A 412 -54.15 -30.48 101.60
C LEU A 412 -54.95 -31.51 102.39
N SER A 413 -55.06 -32.72 101.84
CA SER A 413 -55.64 -33.87 102.55
C SER A 413 -54.62 -34.49 103.50
N LYS A 414 -55.06 -35.06 104.64
CA LYS A 414 -54.17 -35.62 105.67
C LYS A 414 -53.15 -36.65 105.16
N HIS A 415 -53.47 -37.35 104.07
CA HIS A 415 -52.57 -38.34 103.43
C HIS A 415 -51.43 -37.72 102.61
N GLN A 416 -51.46 -36.41 102.34
CA GLN A 416 -50.48 -35.69 101.50
C GLN A 416 -49.34 -35.06 102.32
N LEU A 417 -49.38 -35.18 103.66
CA LEU A 417 -48.39 -34.62 104.58
C LEU A 417 -47.34 -35.68 104.91
N ARG A 418 -46.10 -35.51 104.43
CA ARG A 418 -44.97 -36.45 104.64
C ARG A 418 -43.87 -35.91 105.58
N CYS A 419 -44.12 -34.79 106.25
CA CYS A 419 -43.19 -34.14 107.16
C CYS A 419 -43.36 -34.71 108.58
N LEU A 420 -42.75 -35.88 108.85
CA LEU A 420 -42.75 -36.47 110.19
C LEU A 420 -41.37 -36.24 110.83
N GLN A 421 -41.33 -35.52 111.94
CA GLN A 421 -40.11 -35.30 112.72
C GLN A 421 -39.99 -36.36 113.84
N PRO A 422 -38.79 -36.92 114.08
CA PRO A 422 -38.52 -37.74 115.27
C PRO A 422 -38.49 -36.85 116.52
N LYS A 423 -38.94 -37.39 117.67
CA LYS A 423 -39.12 -36.61 118.91
C LYS A 423 -37.83 -36.26 119.68
N ASP A 424 -36.65 -36.67 119.19
CA ASP A 424 -35.34 -36.26 119.71
C ASP A 424 -34.30 -36.19 118.56
N ALA A 425 -33.46 -35.16 118.54
CA ALA A 425 -32.58 -34.83 117.41
C ALA A 425 -31.30 -35.69 117.28
N ASP A 426 -30.98 -36.57 118.24
CA ASP A 426 -29.67 -37.23 118.33
C ASP A 426 -29.68 -38.77 118.20
N ALA A 427 -30.75 -39.37 117.64
CA ALA A 427 -30.85 -40.83 117.46
C ALA A 427 -31.26 -41.28 116.04
N ALA A 428 -30.91 -40.53 114.98
CA ALA A 428 -31.30 -40.83 113.61
C ALA A 428 -30.34 -41.78 112.83
N ALA A 429 -29.70 -42.74 113.53
CA ALA A 429 -28.72 -43.65 112.91
C ALA A 429 -28.96 -45.16 113.18
N SER A 430 -30.04 -45.56 113.84
CA SER A 430 -30.38 -46.98 114.03
C SER A 430 -31.91 -47.12 114.03
N GLY A 431 -32.42 -48.14 113.34
CA GLY A 431 -33.84 -48.34 113.09
C GLY A 431 -34.71 -48.52 114.34
N THR A 432 -36.03 -48.59 114.08
CA THR A 432 -37.20 -48.80 114.97
C THR A 432 -37.57 -47.59 115.86
N ASP A 433 -38.81 -47.08 115.97
CA ASP A 433 -40.16 -47.64 115.80
C ASP A 433 -41.19 -46.68 115.13
N PRO A 434 -42.25 -47.19 114.44
CA PRO A 434 -43.24 -46.37 113.71
C PRO A 434 -44.19 -45.49 114.54
N SER A 435 -44.10 -45.47 115.88
CA SER A 435 -45.05 -44.79 116.77
C SER A 435 -44.50 -43.56 117.50
N ALA A 436 -43.27 -43.13 117.20
CA ALA A 436 -42.61 -41.96 117.84
C ALA A 436 -42.52 -40.71 116.93
N LEU A 437 -43.31 -40.65 115.87
CA LEU A 437 -43.31 -39.55 114.89
C LEU A 437 -44.54 -38.64 115.11
N TYR A 438 -44.33 -37.33 115.25
CA TYR A 438 -45.41 -36.34 115.39
C TYR A 438 -45.44 -35.39 114.20
N LEU A 439 -46.63 -34.84 113.93
CA LEU A 439 -46.84 -33.80 112.93
C LEU A 439 -46.63 -32.43 113.59
N PRO A 440 -45.74 -31.55 113.08
CA PRO A 440 -45.53 -30.22 113.65
C PRO A 440 -46.81 -29.37 113.60
N GLU A 441 -47.10 -28.61 114.66
CA GLU A 441 -48.30 -27.77 114.76
C GLU A 441 -48.22 -26.50 113.88
N THR A 442 -47.04 -26.15 113.36
CA THR A 442 -46.83 -25.03 112.44
C THR A 442 -46.02 -25.45 111.21
N VAL A 443 -46.52 -25.12 110.01
CA VAL A 443 -45.91 -25.45 108.70
C VAL A 443 -45.12 -24.27 108.10
N GLU A 444 -44.81 -23.24 108.89
CA GLU A 444 -44.13 -22.01 108.44
C GLU A 444 -42.78 -22.27 107.75
N ASN A 445 -42.11 -23.37 108.10
CA ASN A 445 -40.82 -23.76 107.51
C ASN A 445 -40.90 -24.95 106.54
N ALA A 446 -42.09 -25.29 106.02
CA ALA A 446 -42.30 -26.44 105.14
C ALA A 446 -42.74 -26.02 103.74
N LEU A 447 -42.00 -26.45 102.72
CA LEU A 447 -42.34 -26.24 101.30
C LEU A 447 -43.17 -27.40 100.77
N VAL A 448 -44.31 -27.09 100.12
CA VAL A 448 -45.20 -28.08 99.51
C VAL A 448 -44.75 -28.35 98.07
N PHE A 449 -44.30 -29.57 97.79
CA PHE A 449 -43.92 -30.00 96.46
C PHE A 449 -44.76 -31.19 95.99
N ASN A 450 -45.03 -31.26 94.68
CA ASN A 450 -45.52 -32.48 94.05
C ASN A 450 -44.38 -33.53 94.03
N HIS A 451 -44.67 -34.82 94.23
CA HIS A 451 -43.64 -35.88 94.25
C HIS A 451 -42.77 -35.88 92.98
N SER A 452 -43.38 -35.65 91.81
CA SER A 452 -42.66 -35.52 90.54
C SER A 452 -41.72 -34.32 90.49
N VAL A 453 -41.97 -33.29 91.29
CA VAL A 453 -41.15 -32.08 91.38
C VAL A 453 -39.97 -32.32 92.32
N VAL A 454 -40.14 -33.10 93.40
CA VAL A 454 -39.02 -33.48 94.28
C VAL A 454 -38.04 -34.40 93.57
N ASP A 455 -38.52 -35.40 92.82
CA ASP A 455 -37.65 -36.30 92.05
C ASP A 455 -36.93 -35.54 90.92
N ARG A 456 -37.63 -34.62 90.26
CA ARG A 456 -37.02 -33.72 89.27
C ARG A 456 -36.03 -32.75 89.92
N LEU A 457 -36.33 -32.22 91.10
CA LEU A 457 -35.43 -31.34 91.83
C LEU A 457 -34.18 -32.09 92.28
N ALA A 458 -34.30 -33.31 92.80
CA ALA A 458 -33.16 -34.15 93.16
C ALA A 458 -32.29 -34.47 91.94
N SER A 459 -32.91 -34.88 90.83
CA SER A 459 -32.20 -35.13 89.56
C SER A 459 -31.55 -33.86 89.01
N ARG A 460 -32.23 -32.72 89.13
CA ARG A 460 -31.72 -31.41 88.70
C ARG A 460 -30.63 -30.89 89.61
N ILE A 461 -30.69 -31.12 90.92
CA ILE A 461 -29.63 -30.76 91.86
C ILE A 461 -28.36 -31.53 91.51
N LEU A 462 -28.46 -32.82 91.20
CA LEU A 462 -27.30 -33.62 90.75
C LEU A 462 -26.75 -33.10 89.42
N SER A 463 -27.62 -32.85 88.43
CA SER A 463 -27.23 -32.24 87.16
C SER A 463 -26.61 -30.85 87.34
N LEU A 464 -27.13 -30.00 88.23
CA LEU A 464 -26.57 -28.69 88.56
C LEU A 464 -25.26 -28.79 89.33
N GLN A 465 -25.06 -29.83 90.14
CA GLN A 465 -23.78 -30.08 90.80
C GLN A 465 -22.72 -30.49 89.77
N ASP A 466 -23.08 -31.30 88.79
CA ASP A 466 -22.18 -31.68 87.71
C ASP A 466 -21.93 -30.52 86.72
N GLU A 467 -22.95 -29.73 86.39
CA GLU A 467 -22.81 -28.47 85.63
C GLU A 467 -21.97 -27.44 86.40
N ASN A 468 -22.11 -27.32 87.73
CA ASN A 468 -21.25 -26.44 88.52
C ASN A 468 -19.81 -26.93 88.56
N LYS A 469 -19.57 -28.24 88.58
CA LYS A 469 -18.22 -28.80 88.48
C LYS A 469 -17.62 -28.49 87.11
N SER A 470 -18.37 -28.66 86.02
CA SER A 470 -17.89 -28.36 84.67
C SER A 470 -17.65 -26.86 84.48
N LEU A 471 -18.57 -26.00 84.94
CA LEU A 471 -18.39 -24.54 84.92
C LEU A 471 -17.20 -24.08 85.75
N ARG A 472 -16.94 -24.70 86.92
CA ARG A 472 -15.73 -24.42 87.71
C ARG A 472 -14.45 -24.85 86.99
N GLN A 473 -14.48 -25.91 86.19
CA GLN A 473 -13.35 -26.29 85.34
C GLN A 473 -13.14 -25.27 84.22
N VAL A 474 -14.20 -24.91 83.50
CA VAL A 474 -14.16 -23.89 82.43
C VAL A 474 -13.68 -22.56 82.98
N PHE A 475 -14.17 -22.12 84.14
CA PHE A 475 -13.73 -20.87 84.77
C PHE A 475 -12.25 -20.89 85.18
N LYS A 476 -11.76 -22.04 85.66
CA LYS A 476 -10.33 -22.23 85.94
C LYS A 476 -9.50 -22.14 84.66
N ASP A 477 -9.94 -22.75 83.57
CA ASP A 477 -9.20 -22.73 82.30
C ASP A 477 -9.28 -21.35 81.63
N LEU A 478 -10.42 -20.68 81.70
CA LEU A 478 -10.60 -19.31 81.24
C LEU A 478 -9.72 -18.32 82.03
N HIS A 479 -9.57 -18.49 83.34
CA HIS A 479 -8.64 -17.69 84.14
C HIS A 479 -7.17 -17.94 83.78
N LYS A 480 -6.79 -19.18 83.45
CA LYS A 480 -5.45 -19.47 82.92
C LYS A 480 -5.24 -18.76 81.58
N GLN A 481 -6.22 -18.83 80.67
CA GLN A 481 -6.17 -18.15 79.37
C GLN A 481 -6.10 -16.63 79.52
N GLN A 482 -6.93 -16.03 80.38
CA GLN A 482 -6.90 -14.59 80.67
C GLN A 482 -5.54 -14.17 81.24
N SER A 483 -4.99 -14.96 82.17
CA SER A 483 -3.66 -14.71 82.73
C SER A 483 -2.57 -14.79 81.67
N GLN A 484 -2.68 -15.72 80.72
CA GLN A 484 -1.75 -15.87 79.61
C GLN A 484 -1.86 -14.69 78.62
N LEU A 485 -3.08 -14.32 78.22
CA LEU A 485 -3.33 -13.17 77.34
C LEU A 485 -2.91 -11.85 77.97
N LEU A 486 -3.04 -11.67 79.29
CA LEU A 486 -2.53 -10.48 79.97
C LEU A 486 -1.00 -10.40 79.94
N ARG A 487 -0.30 -11.54 80.08
CA ARG A 487 1.16 -11.61 79.91
C ARG A 487 1.57 -11.33 78.46
N ASP A 488 0.83 -11.83 77.49
CA ASP A 488 1.12 -11.59 76.08
C ASP A 488 0.83 -10.13 75.68
N LYS A 489 -0.26 -9.54 76.19
CA LYS A 489 -0.59 -8.13 75.99
C LYS A 489 0.47 -7.21 76.58
N THR A 490 0.93 -7.49 77.80
CA THR A 490 2.01 -6.70 78.42
C THR A 490 3.30 -6.82 77.61
N ARG A 491 3.68 -8.03 77.18
CA ARG A 491 4.84 -8.26 76.31
C ARG A 491 4.74 -7.55 74.95
N GLN A 492 3.57 -7.57 74.31
CA GLN A 492 3.35 -6.88 73.04
C GLN A 492 3.38 -5.36 73.21
N ASN A 493 2.79 -4.82 74.29
CA ASN A 493 2.85 -3.40 74.60
C ASN A 493 4.29 -2.93 74.88
N GLU A 494 5.10 -3.74 75.55
CA GLU A 494 6.53 -3.47 75.72
C GLU A 494 7.27 -3.45 74.38
N LEU A 495 6.96 -4.39 73.46
CA LEU A 495 7.55 -4.41 72.12
C LEU A 495 7.14 -3.19 71.28
N ILE A 496 5.85 -2.84 71.30
CA ILE A 496 5.33 -1.64 70.62
C ILE A 496 5.99 -0.39 71.21
N GLY A 497 6.16 -0.32 72.54
CA GLY A 497 6.91 0.73 73.22
C GLY A 497 8.34 0.85 72.69
N GLN A 498 9.08 -0.25 72.62
CA GLN A 498 10.45 -0.26 72.08
C GLN A 498 10.53 0.18 70.61
N VAL A 499 9.57 -0.23 69.77
CA VAL A 499 9.51 0.17 68.37
C VAL A 499 9.13 1.65 68.22
N ASN A 500 8.18 2.13 69.02
CA ASN A 500 7.79 3.54 69.05
C ASN A 500 8.94 4.43 69.54
N GLU A 501 9.69 4.00 70.56
CA GLU A 501 10.89 4.72 71.00
C GLU A 501 11.95 4.78 69.90
N LYS A 502 12.18 3.69 69.17
CA LYS A 502 13.10 3.69 68.01
C LYS A 502 12.60 4.63 66.91
N CYS A 503 11.31 4.60 66.58
CA CYS A 503 10.71 5.52 65.59
C CYS A 503 10.82 6.98 66.04
N ASN A 504 10.52 7.28 67.30
CA ASN A 504 10.61 8.62 67.86
C ASN A 504 12.05 9.12 67.88
N GLN A 505 13.01 8.27 68.25
CA GLN A 505 14.45 8.60 68.16
C GLN A 505 14.87 8.87 66.72
N LEU A 506 14.41 8.07 65.75
CA LEU A 506 14.73 8.27 64.34
C LEU A 506 14.11 9.54 63.76
N GLN A 507 12.88 9.86 64.15
CA GLN A 507 12.20 11.09 63.79
C GLN A 507 12.86 12.32 64.43
N LEU A 508 13.28 12.22 65.70
CA LEU A 508 14.01 13.30 66.38
C LEU A 508 15.40 13.53 65.78
N LEU A 509 16.12 12.45 65.43
CA LEU A 509 17.42 12.52 64.77
C LEU A 509 17.31 13.08 63.34
N LYS A 510 16.28 12.70 62.58
CA LYS A 510 16.10 13.16 61.19
C LYS A 510 15.50 14.55 61.07
N PHE A 511 14.56 14.90 61.94
CA PHE A 511 13.72 16.08 61.76
C PHE A 511 13.79 17.08 62.94
N GLY A 512 14.52 16.77 64.01
CA GLY A 512 14.68 17.63 65.19
C GLY A 512 13.41 17.85 66.01
N ARG A 513 12.26 17.37 65.54
CA ARG A 513 10.92 17.45 66.16
C ARG A 513 10.10 16.22 65.77
N LEU A 514 9.18 15.81 66.62
CA LEU A 514 8.17 14.80 66.28
C LEU A 514 7.15 15.44 65.34
N ILE A 515 6.98 14.88 64.14
CA ILE A 515 6.06 15.41 63.13
C ILE A 515 4.73 14.68 63.30
N ASP A 516 3.68 15.42 63.61
CA ASP A 516 2.31 14.92 63.58
C ASP A 516 1.77 14.98 62.14
N ILE A 517 1.74 13.82 61.47
CA ILE A 517 1.41 13.69 60.05
C ILE A 517 -0.07 14.08 59.80
N ASP A 518 -0.94 13.87 60.79
CA ASP A 518 -2.38 14.16 60.67
C ASP A 518 -2.70 15.66 60.71
N LEU A 519 -1.82 16.48 61.31
CA LEU A 519 -1.92 17.93 61.27
C LEU A 519 -1.44 18.52 59.93
N LEU A 520 -0.55 17.81 59.23
CA LEU A 520 -0.04 18.23 57.92
C LEU A 520 -1.06 17.98 56.79
N ASP A 521 -1.78 16.86 56.86
CA ASP A 521 -2.84 16.53 55.88
C ASP A 521 -4.08 17.43 56.02
N LYS A 522 -4.39 17.89 57.24
CA LYS A 522 -5.50 18.84 57.49
C LYS A 522 -5.18 20.28 57.08
N ALA A 523 -3.90 20.61 56.88
CA ALA A 523 -3.45 21.95 56.49
C ALA A 523 -3.28 22.14 54.97
N CYS A 524 -3.58 21.13 54.14
CA CYS A 524 -3.57 21.27 52.68
C CYS A 524 -4.89 21.93 52.18
N ASP A 525 -4.78 23.11 51.58
CA ASP A 525 -5.90 23.94 51.13
C ASP A 525 -6.89 23.23 50.17
N THR A 526 -8.07 22.88 50.69
CA THR A 526 -9.17 22.22 49.96
C THR A 526 -9.94 23.16 49.00
N GLY A 527 -9.66 24.47 49.02
CA GLY A 527 -10.31 25.47 48.16
C GLY A 527 -10.00 25.30 46.67
N ASN A 528 -8.72 25.13 46.33
CA ASN A 528 -8.29 24.96 44.93
C ASN A 528 -8.85 23.68 44.30
N LEU A 529 -9.01 22.62 45.11
CA LEU A 529 -9.60 21.36 44.66
C LEU A 529 -11.07 21.53 44.27
N ASN A 530 -11.82 22.31 45.05
CA ASN A 530 -13.25 22.55 44.80
C ASN A 530 -13.47 23.48 43.60
N GLU A 531 -12.64 24.50 43.40
CA GLU A 531 -12.66 25.33 42.17
C GLU A 531 -12.29 24.55 40.91
N LEU A 532 -11.35 23.60 41.02
CA LEU A 532 -10.97 22.77 39.88
C LEU A 532 -12.10 21.79 39.53
N LYS A 533 -12.77 21.21 40.54
CA LYS A 533 -13.95 20.35 40.32
C LYS A 533 -15.10 21.10 39.63
N THR A 534 -15.36 22.37 39.98
CA THR A 534 -16.40 23.15 39.31
C THR A 534 -16.02 23.49 37.87
N LYS A 535 -14.75 23.80 37.59
CA LYS A 535 -14.24 24.03 36.21
C LYS A 535 -14.24 22.77 35.34
N VAL A 536 -14.00 21.60 35.93
CA VAL A 536 -14.11 20.32 35.21
C VAL A 536 -15.57 20.05 34.83
N ARG A 537 -16.50 20.21 35.78
CA ARG A 537 -17.94 20.04 35.50
C ARG A 537 -18.46 20.96 34.41
N THR A 538 -18.02 22.22 34.36
CA THR A 538 -18.48 23.14 33.30
C THR A 538 -17.91 22.77 31.93
N LYS A 539 -16.69 22.25 31.85
CA LYS A 539 -16.12 21.73 30.61
C LYS A 539 -16.77 20.43 30.15
N GLU A 540 -17.11 19.54 31.08
CA GLU A 540 -17.86 18.31 30.80
C GLU A 540 -19.25 18.63 30.23
N MET A 541 -19.99 19.54 30.89
CA MET A 541 -21.30 19.99 30.40
C MET A 541 -21.22 20.67 29.02
N HIS A 542 -20.14 21.40 28.72
CA HIS A 542 -19.95 22.01 27.41
C HIS A 542 -19.60 20.97 26.34
N GLY A 543 -18.74 20.00 26.66
CA GLY A 543 -18.40 18.89 25.78
C GLY A 543 -19.61 18.01 25.47
N GLU A 544 -20.47 17.75 26.46
CA GLU A 544 -21.71 16.99 26.27
C GLU A 544 -22.68 17.72 25.34
N LYS A 545 -22.85 19.04 25.50
CA LYS A 545 -23.66 19.86 24.58
C LYS A 545 -23.14 19.80 23.14
N GLN A 546 -21.83 20.02 22.93
CA GLN A 546 -21.24 19.93 21.59
C GLN A 546 -21.41 18.53 20.98
N LEU A 547 -21.29 17.47 21.79
CA LEU A 547 -21.52 16.10 21.33
C LEU A 547 -22.98 15.89 20.90
N THR A 548 -23.95 16.45 21.64
CA THR A 548 -25.37 16.38 21.25
C THR A 548 -25.67 17.15 19.97
N GLU A 549 -25.09 18.34 19.81
CA GLU A 549 -25.23 19.15 18.59
C GLU A 549 -24.62 18.43 17.38
N ALA A 550 -23.40 17.91 17.51
CA ALA A 550 -22.73 17.15 16.46
C ALA A 550 -23.48 15.86 16.09
N LYS A 551 -24.06 15.16 17.07
CA LYS A 551 -24.93 14.00 16.82
C LYS A 551 -26.21 14.40 16.09
N GLY A 552 -26.80 15.55 16.42
CA GLY A 552 -27.96 16.10 15.71
C GLY A 552 -27.63 16.43 14.25
N GLU A 553 -26.50 17.08 14.00
CA GLU A 553 -26.04 17.37 12.64
C GLU A 553 -25.74 16.08 11.84
N GLN A 554 -25.10 15.09 12.47
CA GLN A 554 -24.85 13.79 11.86
C GLN A 554 -26.16 13.10 11.46
N GLN A 555 -27.18 13.12 12.32
CA GLN A 555 -28.49 12.56 12.00
C GLN A 555 -29.17 13.33 10.86
N ARG A 556 -29.08 14.66 10.84
CA ARG A 556 -29.62 15.49 9.75
C ARG A 556 -28.96 15.15 8.41
N LEU A 557 -27.63 15.10 8.38
CA LEU A 557 -26.88 14.74 7.17
C LEU A 557 -27.18 13.32 6.72
N LYS A 558 -27.36 12.37 7.66
CA LYS A 558 -27.76 11.01 7.35
C LYS A 558 -29.17 10.95 6.71
N MET A 559 -30.12 11.73 7.22
CA MET A 559 -31.45 11.85 6.63
C MET A 559 -31.41 12.48 5.23
N GLU A 560 -30.57 13.50 5.03
CA GLU A 560 -30.38 14.15 3.72
C GLU A 560 -29.78 13.20 2.68
N ILE A 561 -28.76 12.41 3.05
CA ILE A 561 -28.20 11.36 2.18
C ILE A 561 -29.25 10.29 1.87
N LEU A 562 -30.05 9.88 2.85
CA LEU A 562 -31.12 8.90 2.62
C LEU A 562 -32.17 9.45 1.65
N ALA A 563 -32.60 10.70 1.80
CA ALA A 563 -33.53 11.34 0.89
C ALA A 563 -32.95 11.44 -0.54
N ALA A 564 -31.69 11.88 -0.68
CA ALA A 564 -31.02 11.91 -1.98
C ALA A 564 -30.87 10.52 -2.60
N THR A 565 -30.61 9.49 -1.80
CA THR A 565 -30.52 8.10 -2.27
C THR A 565 -31.88 7.59 -2.74
N GLN A 566 -32.96 7.93 -2.03
CA GLN A 566 -34.33 7.59 -2.43
C GLN A 566 -34.71 8.28 -3.75
N GLU A 567 -34.43 9.57 -3.90
CA GLU A 567 -34.68 10.28 -5.17
C GLU A 567 -33.84 9.73 -6.31
N ASN A 568 -32.55 9.43 -6.09
CA ASN A 568 -31.72 8.79 -7.12
C ASN A 568 -32.26 7.42 -7.51
N THR A 569 -32.73 6.63 -6.54
CA THR A 569 -33.35 5.32 -6.82
C THR A 569 -34.65 5.51 -7.61
N ARG A 570 -35.46 6.53 -7.28
CA ARG A 570 -36.66 6.89 -8.02
C ARG A 570 -36.36 7.27 -9.46
N LEU A 571 -35.35 8.11 -9.67
CA LEU A 571 -34.89 8.50 -11.01
C LEU A 571 -34.35 7.31 -11.78
N LEU A 572 -33.61 6.39 -11.16
CA LEU A 572 -33.16 5.16 -11.81
C LEU A 572 -34.33 4.27 -12.23
N THR A 573 -35.37 4.14 -11.40
CA THR A 573 -36.59 3.42 -11.79
C THR A 573 -37.34 4.12 -12.92
N GLU A 574 -37.39 5.46 -12.92
CA GLU A 574 -38.01 6.24 -13.98
C GLU A 574 -37.23 6.11 -15.30
N ILE A 575 -35.89 6.14 -15.24
CA ILE A 575 -35.01 5.90 -16.39
C ILE A 575 -35.20 4.48 -16.91
N ALA A 576 -35.32 3.47 -16.03
CA ALA A 576 -35.56 2.09 -16.46
C ALA A 576 -36.90 1.97 -17.22
N LEU A 577 -37.98 2.57 -16.70
CA LEU A 577 -39.28 2.60 -17.37
C LEU A 577 -39.25 3.36 -18.69
N LEU A 578 -38.57 4.51 -18.75
CA LEU A 578 -38.40 5.27 -19.98
C LEU A 578 -37.53 4.52 -21.00
N SER A 579 -36.53 3.77 -20.55
CA SER A 579 -35.67 2.95 -21.41
C SER A 579 -36.42 1.75 -21.98
N GLU A 580 -37.29 1.12 -21.19
CA GLU A 580 -38.21 0.08 -21.66
C GLU A 580 -39.16 0.65 -22.72
N ARG A 581 -39.77 1.80 -22.45
CA ARG A 581 -40.63 2.49 -23.42
C ARG A 581 -39.88 2.92 -24.68
N GLN A 582 -38.64 3.39 -24.54
CA GLN A 582 -37.78 3.73 -25.68
C GLN A 582 -37.47 2.48 -26.49
N PHE A 583 -37.14 1.36 -25.85
CA PHE A 583 -36.88 0.09 -26.52
C PHE A 583 -38.11 -0.41 -27.28
N ASP A 584 -39.31 -0.32 -26.68
CA ASP A 584 -40.55 -0.67 -27.35
C ASP A 584 -40.82 0.24 -28.55
N LEU A 585 -40.65 1.56 -28.40
CA LEU A 585 -40.80 2.53 -29.49
C LEU A 585 -39.74 2.35 -30.58
N GLU A 586 -38.49 2.03 -30.25
CA GLU A 586 -37.44 1.72 -31.22
C GLU A 586 -37.72 0.41 -31.95
N LYS A 587 -38.31 -0.58 -31.26
CA LYS A 587 -38.76 -1.82 -31.88
C LYS A 587 -39.93 -1.56 -32.83
N GLU A 588 -40.87 -0.70 -32.47
CA GLU A 588 -41.97 -0.23 -33.34
C GLU A 588 -41.45 0.62 -34.51
N LEU A 589 -40.48 1.52 -34.26
CA LEU A 589 -39.88 2.38 -35.28
C LEU A 589 -39.03 1.56 -36.25
N ASN A 590 -38.19 0.64 -35.78
CA ASN A 590 -37.45 -0.26 -36.66
C ASN A 590 -38.40 -1.16 -37.47
N GLN A 591 -39.54 -1.56 -36.92
CA GLN A 591 -40.59 -2.23 -37.70
C GLN A 591 -41.23 -1.29 -38.74
N ALA A 592 -41.39 0.00 -38.42
CA ALA A 592 -41.90 1.03 -39.33
C ALA A 592 -40.87 1.47 -40.39
N ASP A 593 -39.58 1.51 -40.07
CA ASP A 593 -38.46 1.88 -40.94
C ASP A 593 -38.15 0.76 -41.93
N VAL A 594 -38.27 -0.51 -41.51
CA VAL A 594 -38.28 -1.65 -42.46
C VAL A 594 -39.45 -1.54 -43.46
N ASN A 595 -40.57 -0.90 -43.07
CA ASN A 595 -41.70 -0.63 -43.97
C ASN A 595 -41.57 0.67 -44.78
N ASN A 596 -40.61 1.55 -44.46
CA ASN A 596 -40.50 2.88 -45.08
C ASN A 596 -39.08 3.20 -45.55
N THR A 597 -38.33 2.20 -46.00
CA THR A 597 -37.08 2.41 -46.75
C THR A 597 -37.39 2.96 -48.14
N LEU A 598 -37.62 4.26 -48.30
CA LEU A 598 -37.50 4.96 -49.61
C LEU A 598 -37.69 6.49 -49.52
N VAL A 599 -37.08 7.22 -48.58
CA VAL A 599 -36.94 8.70 -48.74
C VAL A 599 -35.63 9.25 -48.13
N ASP A 600 -34.62 9.41 -48.98
CA ASP A 600 -33.67 10.53 -49.07
C ASP A 600 -33.02 11.15 -47.79
N ASP A 601 -32.05 10.43 -47.19
CA ASP A 601 -31.28 10.89 -46.01
C ASP A 601 -30.14 11.89 -46.29
N GLY A 602 -29.87 12.23 -47.56
CA GLY A 602 -28.71 13.07 -47.92
C GLY A 602 -28.81 14.51 -47.38
N ALA A 603 -30.00 15.10 -47.41
CA ALA A 603 -30.23 16.48 -47.01
C ALA A 603 -30.35 16.66 -45.49
N GLN A 604 -30.77 15.62 -44.76
CA GLN A 604 -30.82 15.63 -43.29
C GLN A 604 -29.42 15.51 -42.69
N LEU A 605 -28.56 14.66 -43.25
CA LEU A 605 -27.19 14.47 -42.79
C LEU A 605 -26.35 15.77 -42.88
N GLU A 606 -26.51 16.55 -43.96
CA GLU A 606 -25.80 17.84 -44.08
C GLU A 606 -26.29 18.89 -43.08
N LYS A 607 -27.60 18.94 -42.80
CA LYS A 607 -28.15 19.83 -41.76
C LYS A 607 -27.64 19.45 -40.38
N GLU A 608 -27.67 18.17 -40.03
CA GLU A 608 -27.13 17.65 -38.76
C GLU A 608 -25.63 17.93 -38.63
N MET A 609 -24.85 17.77 -39.70
CA MET A 609 -23.42 18.08 -39.70
C MET A 609 -23.16 19.58 -39.51
N SER A 610 -24.02 20.45 -40.07
CA SER A 610 -23.93 21.90 -39.87
C SER A 610 -24.32 22.32 -38.45
N GLU A 611 -25.33 21.67 -37.87
CA GLU A 611 -25.80 21.92 -36.51
C GLU A 611 -24.80 21.40 -35.47
N ARG A 612 -24.22 20.22 -35.69
CA ARG A 612 -23.08 19.73 -34.89
C ARG A 612 -21.90 20.70 -34.93
N LYS A 613 -21.56 21.26 -36.09
CA LYS A 613 -20.49 22.27 -36.19
C LYS A 613 -20.83 23.54 -35.40
N LYS A 614 -22.08 24.02 -35.43
CA LYS A 614 -22.53 25.17 -34.63
C LYS A 614 -22.48 24.88 -33.13
N LEU A 615 -22.92 23.69 -32.70
CA LEU A 615 -22.86 23.26 -31.30
C LEU A 615 -21.42 23.13 -30.80
N VAL A 616 -20.52 22.57 -31.62
CA VAL A 616 -19.08 22.49 -31.27
C VAL A 616 -18.46 23.89 -31.14
N GLN A 617 -18.85 24.84 -31.98
CA GLN A 617 -18.40 26.23 -31.84
C GLN A 617 -18.95 26.89 -30.56
N LEU A 618 -20.21 26.66 -30.22
CA LEU A 618 -20.83 27.17 -29.00
C LEU A 618 -20.15 26.61 -27.75
N VAL A 619 -19.87 25.30 -27.71
CA VAL A 619 -19.16 24.66 -26.59
C VAL A 619 -17.76 25.23 -26.43
N LYS A 620 -17.04 25.51 -27.53
CA LYS A 620 -15.73 26.18 -27.47
C LYS A 620 -15.81 27.63 -26.98
N LEU A 621 -16.92 28.32 -27.25
CA LEU A 621 -17.15 29.67 -26.75
C LEU A 621 -17.44 29.64 -25.25
N GLN A 622 -18.35 28.76 -24.83
CA GLN A 622 -18.73 28.55 -23.42
C GLN A 622 -17.55 28.06 -22.58
N SER A 623 -16.67 27.20 -23.12
CA SER A 623 -15.47 26.77 -22.40
C SER A 623 -14.53 27.94 -22.11
N ARG A 624 -14.36 28.86 -23.07
CA ARG A 624 -13.56 30.08 -22.88
C ARG A 624 -14.18 31.01 -21.86
N GLU A 625 -15.51 31.14 -21.86
CA GLU A 625 -16.25 31.95 -20.90
C GLU A 625 -16.15 31.37 -19.48
N ILE A 626 -16.27 30.05 -19.34
CA ILE A 626 -16.05 29.35 -18.06
C ILE A 626 -14.62 29.53 -17.57
N ASP A 627 -13.61 29.48 -18.44
CA ASP A 627 -12.22 29.69 -18.04
C ASP A 627 -11.96 31.15 -17.64
N ALA A 628 -12.59 32.13 -18.31
CA ALA A 628 -12.55 33.54 -17.92
C ALA A 628 -13.22 33.77 -16.55
N LEU A 629 -14.41 33.20 -16.32
CA LEU A 629 -15.11 33.27 -15.03
C LEU A 629 -14.33 32.58 -13.91
N LYS A 630 -13.65 31.45 -14.20
CA LYS A 630 -12.76 30.79 -13.23
C LYS A 630 -11.57 31.67 -12.87
N GLN A 631 -10.99 32.40 -13.84
CA GLN A 631 -9.91 33.36 -13.57
C GLN A 631 -10.42 34.54 -12.74
N GLU A 632 -11.62 35.06 -13.02
CA GLU A 632 -12.26 36.11 -12.23
C GLU A 632 -12.52 35.65 -10.79
N VAL A 633 -13.09 34.45 -10.61
CA VAL A 633 -13.30 33.85 -9.28
C VAL A 633 -11.98 33.61 -8.54
N LEU A 634 -10.90 33.24 -9.25
CA LEU A 634 -9.57 33.11 -8.65
C LEU A 634 -9.00 34.46 -8.21
N MET A 635 -9.21 35.53 -8.99
CA MET A 635 -8.84 36.89 -8.58
C MET A 635 -9.66 37.36 -7.38
N LEU A 636 -10.95 37.01 -7.32
CA LEU A 636 -11.85 37.34 -6.20
C LEU A 636 -11.57 36.51 -4.93
N ARG A 637 -11.07 35.26 -5.07
CA ARG A 637 -10.67 34.40 -3.92
C ARG A 637 -9.27 34.72 -3.38
N GLY A 638 -8.44 35.46 -4.11
CA GLY A 638 -7.14 35.92 -3.62
C GLY A 638 -7.30 36.96 -2.51
N LYS A 639 -6.56 36.82 -1.39
CA LYS A 639 -6.60 37.70 -0.19
C LYS A 639 -6.20 39.19 -0.41
N ARG A 640 -6.24 39.71 -1.64
CA ARG A 640 -6.05 41.14 -2.00
C ARG A 640 -6.93 41.60 -3.16
N GLY A 641 -8.20 41.20 -3.21
CA GLY A 641 -9.17 41.76 -4.14
C GLY A 641 -9.61 43.18 -3.74
N ARG A 642 -8.89 44.21 -4.20
CA ARG A 642 -9.34 45.61 -4.11
C ARG A 642 -10.39 45.84 -5.20
N VAL A 643 -11.66 45.84 -4.80
CA VAL A 643 -12.79 46.26 -5.63
C VAL A 643 -12.54 47.69 -6.11
N HIS A 644 -12.19 47.86 -7.38
CA HIS A 644 -12.33 49.15 -8.04
C HIS A 644 -13.75 49.21 -8.56
N SER A 645 -14.65 49.79 -7.76
CA SER A 645 -15.90 50.32 -8.27
C SER A 645 -15.55 51.48 -9.22
N SER A 646 -15.57 51.25 -10.54
CA SER A 646 -15.60 52.35 -11.48
C SER A 646 -17.01 52.95 -11.44
N THR A 647 -17.14 54.02 -10.68
CA THR A 647 -18.17 55.03 -10.93
C THR A 647 -17.97 55.60 -12.33
N HIS A 648 -18.90 55.34 -13.24
CA HIS A 648 -19.50 56.34 -14.11
C HIS A 648 -20.75 55.80 -14.79
#